data_AF-A0A151ZC55-F1
#
_entry.id   AF-A0A151ZC55-F1
#
_cell.length_a   1.000
_cell.length_b   1.000
_cell.length_c   1.000
_cell.angle_alpha   90.00
_cell.angle_beta   90.00
_cell.angle_gamma   90.00
#
_symmetry.space_group_name_H-M   'P 1'
#
loop_
_entity.id
_entity.type
_entity.pdbx_description
1 polymer ?
#
loop_
_entity_poly.entity_id
_entity_poly.type
_entity_poly.pdbx_seq_one_letter_code
_entity_poly.pdbx_strand_id
1 'polypeptide(L)'
;MENKEITVDIIKKLPKCDLHRHLDGSIRISTILELAKEQNVTLPTDEYEKLSELILKDKNCTSLVNFLEAFHYTLRVLQKAYAITRVFYEICEDAYRDGLKYLEIRFSPILHIEEGLSLSEVMLAVTKGLALAELKLSIKARIIVCGMRHMPPQICKDLAEIAWRYKSSGVCGFDLAGPEKGFSSVLFKEAFQIIRNKGINCTIHSGEDSDYRSVSDSIHHCGAHRIGHGIAIQQSPELLNFMVDRRIPIECCITSNHQIKGIATLSDHPIRKYFDSGAMVVICCDNCTMSNVTSSHEFKVAIDTFKFTVEEVIRLVDYSFASTFLEAPLKNLLRRESVIEAIQIFKDSGYDLSGLLRNKDYYLEGPGIDIEEIVNGVKLPNLNLLVTNQNTLPKVTLEMLEKFPKSDVHCTFDGSVSVNQMWKEVQLLLEQNPKYFHRVGIEIGSDQSEFQSILQAGNNQGLAKNIMNLLLQSREQIQRGFLDIIQDAIKDNVKYIEITFRPFSHCKENLTYRQALEVFLESKKSIQNQYRDQIEISLILNSSSDYDSPIETFTLVNLLLEHKTDFVGFGIFGSEPIPQDHIKEYTEIFSLLKVNNIKLVQFAGRSDIGSIFSTIHIAGASRLSGCFQAHKLPKVLTYLSNYQIPIEISLTDRLKLSTADLSFTTPIRHLLDNNVPVVICSFKNSMYPLTRSQMLFEIVKNSQLDIRHVIRLLKNSFSYSFRDHHSRFKSTTKFNEYLHSLNLKHYLL
;
A
#
# COMPACT_ATOMS: atom_id res chain seq x y z
N MET A 1 -38.37 3.83 5.28
CA MET A 1 -38.58 4.26 3.89
C MET A 1 -37.87 3.24 3.03
N GLU A 2 -38.55 2.64 2.05
CA GLU A 2 -37.87 1.74 1.10
C GLU A 2 -36.76 2.51 0.38
N ASN A 3 -35.57 1.91 0.29
CA ASN A 3 -34.45 2.51 -0.42
C ASN A 3 -34.81 2.61 -1.92
N LYS A 4 -34.78 3.82 -2.46
CA LYS A 4 -34.96 4.09 -3.89
C LYS A 4 -33.97 3.25 -4.71
N GLU A 5 -34.45 2.54 -5.72
CA GLU A 5 -33.61 1.74 -6.62
C GLU A 5 -32.62 2.64 -7.40
N ILE A 6 -31.35 2.23 -7.46
CA ILE A 6 -30.32 2.91 -8.25
C ILE A 6 -30.47 2.49 -9.72
N THR A 7 -31.09 3.35 -10.53
CA THR A 7 -31.34 3.09 -11.96
C THR A 7 -30.08 3.21 -12.82
N VAL A 8 -30.07 2.57 -13.99
CA VAL A 8 -28.97 2.67 -14.98
C VAL A 8 -28.69 4.12 -15.40
N ASP A 9 -29.71 4.96 -15.55
CA ASP A 9 -29.52 6.38 -15.93
C ASP A 9 -28.75 7.19 -14.87
N ILE A 10 -28.94 6.84 -13.59
CA ILE A 10 -28.13 7.42 -12.50
C ILE A 10 -26.71 6.89 -12.58
N ILE A 11 -26.53 5.59 -12.77
CA ILE A 11 -25.20 4.97 -12.87
C ILE A 11 -24.40 5.58 -14.03
N LYS A 12 -25.02 5.80 -15.20
CA LYS A 12 -24.38 6.46 -16.35
C LYS A 12 -23.86 7.86 -16.04
N LYS A 13 -24.55 8.60 -15.18
CA LYS A 13 -24.10 9.93 -14.73
C LYS A 13 -22.94 9.86 -13.75
N LEU A 14 -22.82 8.78 -12.96
CA LEU A 14 -21.76 8.67 -11.96
C LEU A 14 -20.38 8.73 -12.62
N PRO A 15 -19.44 9.48 -12.05
CA PRO A 15 -18.04 9.45 -12.49
C PRO A 15 -17.47 8.08 -12.18
N LYS A 16 -17.05 7.36 -13.24
CA LYS A 16 -16.51 6.01 -13.13
C LYS A 16 -15.07 5.95 -13.58
N CYS A 17 -14.43 4.87 -13.17
CA CYS A 17 -13.08 4.50 -13.54
C CYS A 17 -13.10 3.02 -13.91
N ASP A 18 -12.44 2.63 -15.00
CA ASP A 18 -12.25 1.22 -15.36
C ASP A 18 -10.76 0.94 -15.47
N LEU A 19 -10.28 0.00 -14.65
CA LEU A 19 -8.87 -0.33 -14.49
C LEU A 19 -8.48 -1.61 -15.21
N HIS A 20 -9.45 -2.35 -15.76
CA HIS A 20 -9.24 -3.64 -16.38
C HIS A 20 -10.07 -3.71 -17.65
N ARG A 21 -9.53 -3.13 -18.72
CA ARG A 21 -10.16 -3.15 -20.04
C ARG A 21 -9.17 -3.47 -21.15
N HIS A 22 -9.41 -4.55 -21.88
CA HIS A 22 -8.55 -4.96 -22.99
C HIS A 22 -8.91 -4.21 -24.28
N LEU A 23 -7.89 -3.73 -24.99
CA LEU A 23 -8.04 -3.05 -26.29
C LEU A 23 -8.65 -3.97 -27.35
N ASP A 24 -8.06 -5.14 -27.47
CA ASP A 24 -8.36 -6.19 -28.44
C ASP A 24 -9.65 -6.96 -28.12
N GLY A 25 -10.21 -6.78 -26.92
CA GLY A 25 -11.51 -7.33 -26.51
C GLY A 25 -12.67 -6.31 -26.44
N SER A 26 -12.41 -5.04 -26.73
CA SER A 26 -13.38 -3.93 -26.58
C SER A 26 -13.68 -3.17 -27.87
N ILE A 27 -13.44 -3.77 -29.03
CA ILE A 27 -13.66 -3.15 -30.35
C ILE A 27 -15.14 -3.17 -30.72
N ARG A 28 -15.68 -2.07 -31.27
CA ARG A 28 -17.03 -2.06 -31.84
C ARG A 28 -17.12 -3.06 -33.00
N ILE A 29 -18.17 -3.86 -33.04
CA ILE A 29 -18.39 -4.84 -34.12
C ILE A 29 -18.50 -4.16 -35.49
N SER A 30 -19.12 -2.97 -35.55
CA SER A 30 -19.16 -2.16 -36.78
C SER A 30 -17.76 -1.76 -37.25
N THR A 31 -16.88 -1.37 -36.33
CA THR A 31 -15.49 -1.03 -36.65
C THR A 31 -14.71 -2.24 -37.17
N ILE A 32 -14.98 -3.45 -36.65
CA ILE A 32 -14.36 -4.68 -37.17
C ILE A 32 -14.76 -4.89 -38.63
N LEU A 33 -16.04 -4.76 -38.97
CA LEU A 33 -16.53 -4.91 -40.35
C LEU A 33 -15.94 -3.85 -41.29
N GLU A 34 -15.91 -2.58 -40.86
CA GLU A 34 -15.34 -1.46 -41.62
C GLU A 34 -13.85 -1.69 -41.90
N LEU A 35 -13.07 -1.98 -40.87
CA LEU A 35 -11.64 -2.22 -40.99
C LEU A 35 -11.35 -3.48 -41.83
N ALA A 36 -12.16 -4.53 -41.70
CA ALA A 36 -11.99 -5.73 -42.52
C ALA A 36 -12.18 -5.42 -44.00
N LYS A 37 -13.18 -4.61 -44.35
CA LYS A 37 -13.39 -4.15 -45.73
C LYS A 37 -12.26 -3.25 -46.22
N GLU A 38 -11.81 -2.29 -45.41
CA GLU A 38 -10.71 -1.37 -45.74
C GLU A 38 -9.38 -2.10 -45.96
N GLN A 39 -9.11 -3.14 -45.14
CA GLN A 39 -7.86 -3.89 -45.14
C GLN A 39 -7.89 -5.13 -46.04
N ASN A 40 -9.03 -5.45 -46.66
CA ASN A 40 -9.28 -6.70 -47.38
C ASN A 40 -9.04 -7.96 -46.52
N VAL A 41 -9.44 -7.92 -45.26
CA VAL A 41 -9.38 -9.06 -44.33
C VAL A 41 -10.65 -9.91 -44.47
N THR A 42 -10.50 -11.19 -44.79
CA THR A 42 -11.63 -12.11 -44.89
C THR A 42 -12.18 -12.48 -43.51
N LEU A 43 -13.40 -12.06 -43.18
CA LEU A 43 -14.16 -12.52 -42.01
C LEU A 43 -15.07 -13.70 -42.37
N PRO A 44 -15.54 -14.49 -41.39
CA PRO A 44 -16.51 -15.57 -41.64
C PRO A 44 -17.87 -15.07 -42.17
N THR A 45 -18.17 -13.79 -41.98
CA THR A 45 -19.39 -13.11 -42.43
C THR A 45 -19.15 -11.60 -42.45
N ASP A 46 -19.87 -10.89 -43.31
CA ASP A 46 -19.95 -9.42 -43.40
C ASP A 46 -21.25 -8.86 -42.78
N GLU A 47 -22.11 -9.72 -42.25
CA GLU A 47 -23.35 -9.35 -41.57
C GLU A 47 -23.10 -9.07 -40.09
N TYR A 48 -23.58 -7.93 -39.59
CA TYR A 48 -23.38 -7.48 -38.22
C TYR A 48 -23.91 -8.48 -37.18
N GLU A 49 -25.12 -8.99 -37.39
CA GLU A 49 -25.80 -9.90 -36.47
C GLU A 49 -25.04 -11.23 -36.36
N LYS A 50 -24.64 -11.81 -37.49
CA LYS A 50 -23.89 -13.08 -37.51
C LYS A 50 -22.49 -12.92 -36.91
N LEU A 51 -21.80 -11.80 -37.17
CA LEU A 51 -20.51 -11.55 -36.55
C LEU A 51 -20.65 -11.33 -35.04
N SER A 52 -21.74 -10.70 -34.60
CA SER A 52 -22.05 -10.52 -33.18
C SER A 52 -22.21 -11.86 -32.47
N GLU A 53 -22.90 -12.84 -33.05
CA GLU A 53 -23.04 -14.18 -32.47
C GLU A 53 -21.70 -14.91 -32.27
N LEU A 54 -20.68 -14.60 -33.08
CA LEU A 54 -19.35 -15.21 -33.00
C LEU A 54 -18.45 -14.53 -31.95
N ILE A 55 -18.60 -13.21 -31.79
CA ILE A 55 -17.74 -12.40 -30.92
C ILE A 55 -18.31 -12.30 -29.50
N LEU A 56 -19.63 -12.13 -29.37
CA LEU A 56 -20.28 -12.00 -28.07
C LEU A 56 -20.31 -13.36 -27.35
N LYS A 57 -19.93 -13.36 -26.07
CA LYS A 57 -19.79 -14.53 -25.20
C LYS A 57 -20.82 -14.55 -24.06
N ASP A 58 -21.92 -13.83 -24.24
CA ASP A 58 -22.98 -13.68 -23.24
C ASP A 58 -23.85 -14.93 -23.03
N LYS A 59 -24.11 -15.71 -24.08
CA LYS A 59 -25.02 -16.87 -24.04
C LYS A 59 -24.34 -18.24 -24.21
N ASN A 60 -23.23 -18.31 -24.95
CA ASN A 60 -22.68 -19.60 -25.44
C ASN A 60 -21.24 -19.89 -25.00
N CYS A 61 -20.73 -19.17 -23.99
CA CYS A 61 -19.37 -19.37 -23.49
C CYS A 61 -19.30 -20.55 -22.51
N THR A 62 -18.39 -21.50 -22.74
CA THR A 62 -18.24 -22.72 -21.94
C THR A 62 -16.99 -22.76 -21.06
N SER A 63 -15.99 -21.93 -21.33
CA SER A 63 -14.73 -21.84 -20.57
C SER A 63 -13.94 -20.57 -20.93
N LEU A 64 -12.90 -20.25 -20.17
CA LEU A 64 -11.93 -19.20 -20.53
C LEU A 64 -11.32 -19.41 -21.92
N VAL A 65 -10.99 -20.65 -22.29
CA VAL A 65 -10.40 -20.95 -23.60
C VAL A 65 -11.37 -20.61 -24.73
N ASN A 66 -12.65 -20.97 -24.60
CA ASN A 66 -13.67 -20.63 -25.60
C ASN A 66 -13.98 -19.13 -25.64
N PHE A 67 -13.84 -18.42 -24.51
CA PHE A 67 -13.92 -16.96 -24.49
C PHE A 67 -12.83 -16.33 -25.36
N LEU A 68 -11.58 -16.80 -25.19
CA LEU A 68 -10.41 -16.29 -25.90
C LEU A 68 -10.45 -16.49 -27.43
N GLU A 69 -11.26 -17.42 -27.95
CA GLU A 69 -11.41 -17.64 -29.40
C GLU A 69 -11.95 -16.40 -30.14
N ALA A 70 -12.73 -15.53 -29.47
CA ALA A 70 -13.26 -14.31 -30.09
C ALA A 70 -12.14 -13.34 -30.53
N PHE A 71 -10.98 -13.37 -29.86
CA PHE A 71 -9.83 -12.52 -30.22
C PHE A 71 -9.27 -12.82 -31.61
N HIS A 72 -9.51 -14.01 -32.15
CA HIS A 72 -9.11 -14.35 -33.51
C HIS A 72 -9.70 -13.38 -34.55
N TYR A 73 -10.92 -12.87 -34.33
CA TYR A 73 -11.55 -11.93 -35.26
C TYR A 73 -11.04 -10.50 -35.07
N THR A 74 -10.87 -10.08 -33.81
CA THR A 74 -10.46 -8.72 -33.48
C THR A 74 -9.00 -8.45 -33.83
N LEU A 75 -8.11 -9.41 -33.58
CA LEU A 75 -6.68 -9.26 -33.87
C LEU A 75 -6.38 -9.15 -35.36
N ARG A 76 -7.18 -9.78 -36.23
CA ARG A 76 -6.98 -9.72 -37.69
C ARG A 76 -7.16 -8.34 -38.29
N VAL A 77 -7.98 -7.49 -37.69
CA VAL A 77 -8.19 -6.10 -38.16
C VAL A 77 -7.29 -5.08 -37.43
N LEU A 78 -6.48 -5.55 -36.48
CA LEU A 78 -5.58 -4.75 -35.65
C LEU A 78 -4.10 -4.93 -36.00
N GLN A 79 -3.78 -5.27 -37.25
CA GLN A 79 -2.39 -5.41 -37.72
C GLN A 79 -1.84 -4.14 -38.40
N LYS A 80 -2.60 -3.04 -38.41
CA LYS A 80 -2.21 -1.73 -39.00
C LYS A 80 -2.24 -0.63 -37.95
N ALA A 81 -1.24 0.26 -37.98
CA ALA A 81 -1.09 1.33 -37.00
C ALA A 81 -2.29 2.30 -36.93
N TYR A 82 -2.92 2.63 -38.07
CA TYR A 82 -4.09 3.50 -38.09
C TYR A 82 -5.32 2.84 -37.43
N ALA A 83 -5.48 1.52 -37.60
CA ALA A 83 -6.56 0.75 -37.00
C ALA A 83 -6.42 0.70 -35.48
N ILE A 84 -5.21 0.42 -34.98
CA ILE A 84 -4.89 0.43 -33.54
C ILE A 84 -5.16 1.83 -32.94
N THR A 85 -4.75 2.90 -33.64
CA THR A 85 -4.97 4.30 -33.23
C THR A 85 -6.47 4.60 -33.12
N ARG A 86 -7.25 4.21 -34.16
CA ARG A 86 -8.70 4.40 -34.24
C ARG A 86 -9.41 3.67 -33.09
N VAL A 87 -9.11 2.38 -32.91
CA VAL A 87 -9.76 1.55 -31.89
C VAL A 87 -9.46 2.03 -30.48
N PHE A 88 -8.22 2.44 -30.19
CA PHE A 88 -7.90 3.04 -28.89
C PHE A 88 -8.76 4.29 -28.63
N TYR A 89 -8.89 5.18 -29.61
CA TYR A 89 -9.73 6.38 -29.52
C TYR A 89 -11.21 6.04 -29.31
N GLU A 90 -11.76 5.11 -30.07
CA GLU A 90 -13.17 4.71 -30.00
C GLU A 90 -13.52 4.06 -28.64
N ILE A 91 -12.61 3.27 -28.06
CA ILE A 91 -12.78 2.71 -26.72
C ILE A 91 -12.88 3.83 -25.67
N CYS A 92 -12.02 4.84 -25.75
CA CYS A 92 -12.11 6.02 -24.90
C CYS A 92 -13.39 6.83 -25.13
N GLU A 93 -13.86 6.90 -26.37
CA GLU A 93 -15.12 7.56 -26.73
C GLU A 93 -16.32 6.86 -26.09
N ASP A 94 -16.38 5.52 -26.16
CA ASP A 94 -17.44 4.73 -25.53
C ASP A 94 -17.39 4.82 -24.01
N ALA A 95 -16.19 4.76 -23.42
CA ALA A 95 -15.98 4.97 -21.99
C ALA A 95 -16.48 6.35 -21.55
N TYR A 96 -16.13 7.41 -22.27
CA TYR A 96 -16.57 8.77 -21.97
C TYR A 96 -18.09 8.91 -22.04
N ARG A 97 -18.73 8.32 -23.07
CA ARG A 97 -20.19 8.29 -23.21
C ARG A 97 -20.89 7.51 -22.09
N ASP A 98 -20.21 6.55 -21.48
CA ASP A 98 -20.68 5.81 -20.31
C ASP A 98 -20.33 6.49 -18.96
N GLY A 99 -19.80 7.73 -18.98
CA GLY A 99 -19.54 8.53 -17.78
C GLY A 99 -18.20 8.24 -17.10
N LEU A 100 -17.26 7.58 -17.77
CA LEU A 100 -15.91 7.37 -17.22
C LEU A 100 -15.11 8.67 -17.28
N LYS A 101 -14.41 8.98 -16.19
CA LYS A 101 -13.43 10.08 -16.11
C LYS A 101 -12.00 9.59 -16.30
N TYR A 102 -11.75 8.32 -16.02
CA TYR A 102 -10.44 7.69 -16.15
C TYR A 102 -10.54 6.25 -16.67
N LEU A 103 -9.57 5.83 -17.48
CA LEU A 103 -9.50 4.50 -18.08
C LEU A 103 -8.06 3.97 -18.19
N GLU A 104 -7.82 2.73 -17.78
CA GLU A 104 -6.56 2.01 -18.06
C GLU A 104 -6.82 0.92 -19.10
N ILE A 105 -6.31 1.15 -20.31
CA ILE A 105 -6.45 0.21 -21.43
C ILE A 105 -5.22 -0.70 -21.44
N ARG A 106 -5.45 -2.01 -21.31
CA ARG A 106 -4.42 -3.04 -21.43
C ARG A 106 -4.45 -3.72 -22.78
N PHE A 107 -3.30 -4.13 -23.27
CA PHE A 107 -3.17 -4.91 -24.50
C PHE A 107 -1.79 -5.55 -24.59
N SER A 108 -1.62 -6.56 -25.44
CA SER A 108 -0.31 -7.16 -25.69
C SER A 108 0.26 -6.71 -27.04
N PRO A 109 1.29 -5.84 -27.07
CA PRO A 109 1.86 -5.33 -28.33
C PRO A 109 2.33 -6.42 -29.30
N ILE A 110 2.74 -7.59 -28.78
CA ILE A 110 3.20 -8.73 -29.58
C ILE A 110 2.07 -9.35 -30.43
N LEU A 111 0.81 -9.12 -30.11
CA LEU A 111 -0.33 -9.64 -30.89
C LEU A 111 -0.64 -8.80 -32.15
N HIS A 112 0.09 -7.70 -32.37
CA HIS A 112 -0.17 -6.73 -33.43
C HIS A 112 0.99 -6.60 -34.44
N ILE A 113 1.88 -7.59 -34.50
CA ILE A 113 3.10 -7.56 -35.34
C ILE A 113 3.09 -8.58 -36.48
N GLU A 114 2.00 -9.32 -36.67
CA GLU A 114 1.93 -10.43 -37.64
C GLU A 114 2.05 -9.95 -39.09
N GLU A 115 1.61 -8.72 -39.39
CA GLU A 115 1.77 -8.10 -40.72
C GLU A 115 2.91 -7.07 -40.81
N GLY A 116 3.94 -7.23 -39.97
CA GLY A 116 5.22 -6.54 -40.13
C GLY A 116 5.39 -5.23 -39.35
N LEU A 117 4.45 -4.86 -38.49
CA LEU A 117 4.69 -3.78 -37.52
C LEU A 117 5.76 -4.21 -36.51
N SER A 118 6.61 -3.28 -36.10
CA SER A 118 7.46 -3.44 -34.93
C SER A 118 6.69 -3.15 -33.64
N LEU A 119 7.17 -3.67 -32.50
CA LEU A 119 6.62 -3.33 -31.17
C LEU A 119 6.57 -1.80 -30.96
N SER A 120 7.59 -1.08 -31.44
CA SER A 120 7.62 0.39 -31.36
C SER A 120 6.51 1.05 -32.17
N GLU A 121 6.23 0.59 -33.40
CA GLU A 121 5.15 1.14 -34.22
C GLU A 121 3.77 0.88 -33.62
N VAL A 122 3.58 -0.30 -33.02
CA VAL A 122 2.37 -0.63 -32.25
C VAL A 122 2.22 0.31 -31.05
N MET A 123 3.29 0.52 -30.27
CA MET A 123 3.27 1.46 -29.13
C MET A 123 3.03 2.91 -29.58
N LEU A 124 3.60 3.33 -30.71
CA LEU A 124 3.33 4.65 -31.29
C LEU A 124 1.88 4.80 -31.74
N ALA A 125 1.23 3.74 -32.21
CA ALA A 125 -0.18 3.77 -32.59
C ALA A 125 -1.09 3.97 -31.38
N VAL A 126 -0.92 3.18 -30.31
CA VAL A 126 -1.74 3.34 -29.09
C VAL A 126 -1.50 4.69 -28.40
N THR A 127 -0.26 5.20 -28.40
CA THR A 127 0.04 6.51 -27.81
C THR A 127 -0.54 7.67 -28.62
N LYS A 128 -0.65 7.54 -29.95
CA LYS A 128 -1.42 8.48 -30.79
C LYS A 128 -2.92 8.43 -30.47
N GLY A 129 -3.49 7.24 -30.33
CA GLY A 129 -4.90 7.07 -29.96
C GLY A 129 -5.20 7.68 -28.58
N LEU A 130 -4.30 7.47 -27.63
CA LEU A 130 -4.33 8.11 -26.30
C LEU A 130 -4.32 9.63 -26.40
N ALA A 131 -3.36 10.20 -27.13
CA ALA A 131 -3.26 11.65 -27.28
C ALA A 131 -4.51 12.25 -27.95
N LEU A 132 -5.08 11.58 -28.95
CA LEU A 132 -6.33 11.99 -29.59
C LEU A 132 -7.51 11.96 -28.63
N ALA A 133 -7.61 10.91 -27.81
CA ALA A 133 -8.67 10.78 -26.81
C ALA A 133 -8.60 11.91 -25.79
N GLU A 134 -7.45 12.14 -25.15
CA GLU A 134 -7.31 13.21 -24.15
C GLU A 134 -7.43 14.63 -24.75
N LEU A 135 -7.19 14.80 -26.06
CA LEU A 135 -7.38 16.08 -26.75
C LEU A 135 -8.85 16.37 -27.07
N LYS A 136 -9.61 15.34 -27.46
CA LYS A 136 -10.98 15.49 -28.00
C LYS A 136 -12.08 15.24 -26.96
N LEU A 137 -11.76 14.50 -25.90
CA LEU A 137 -12.71 14.02 -24.90
C LEU A 137 -12.27 14.49 -23.51
N SER A 138 -13.23 14.77 -22.63
CA SER A 138 -12.93 15.09 -21.22
C SER A 138 -12.75 13.82 -20.38
N ILE A 139 -11.81 12.96 -20.81
CA ILE A 139 -11.43 11.70 -20.15
C ILE A 139 -9.90 11.63 -20.04
N LYS A 140 -9.40 11.01 -18.98
CA LYS A 140 -7.99 10.64 -18.84
C LYS A 140 -7.80 9.16 -19.14
N ALA A 141 -6.74 8.80 -19.85
CA ALA A 141 -6.48 7.40 -20.16
C ALA A 141 -5.00 7.03 -20.00
N ARG A 142 -4.72 5.77 -19.68
CA ARG A 142 -3.36 5.24 -19.60
C ARG A 142 -3.27 3.86 -20.24
N ILE A 143 -2.04 3.46 -20.53
CA ILE A 143 -1.71 2.21 -21.22
C ILE A 143 -1.10 1.23 -20.21
N ILE A 144 -1.55 -0.02 -20.26
CA ILE A 144 -0.91 -1.15 -19.61
C ILE A 144 -0.41 -2.12 -20.68
N VAL A 145 0.89 -2.41 -20.67
CA VAL A 145 1.48 -3.39 -21.58
C VAL A 145 1.34 -4.78 -20.97
N CYS A 146 0.78 -5.72 -21.70
CA CYS A 146 0.50 -7.07 -21.20
C CYS A 146 1.42 -8.11 -21.84
N GLY A 147 2.07 -8.93 -21.02
CA GLY A 147 2.66 -10.21 -21.45
C GLY A 147 1.59 -11.29 -21.62
N MET A 148 1.83 -12.27 -22.49
CA MET A 148 0.95 -13.42 -22.69
C MET A 148 1.59 -14.68 -22.10
N ARG A 149 0.93 -15.29 -21.11
CA ARG A 149 1.53 -16.40 -20.34
C ARG A 149 1.73 -17.70 -21.10
N HIS A 150 1.06 -17.88 -22.23
CA HIS A 150 1.26 -19.04 -23.10
C HIS A 150 2.47 -18.87 -24.05
N MET A 151 3.08 -17.68 -24.09
CA MET A 151 4.26 -17.40 -24.88
C MET A 151 5.55 -17.63 -24.09
N PRO A 152 6.70 -17.85 -24.77
CA PRO A 152 7.99 -17.96 -24.11
C PRO A 152 8.28 -16.78 -23.16
N PRO A 153 8.79 -17.01 -21.93
CA PRO A 153 9.07 -15.94 -20.96
C PRO A 153 9.98 -14.82 -21.47
N GLN A 154 10.86 -15.11 -22.44
CA GLN A 154 11.73 -14.11 -23.05
C GLN A 154 10.93 -13.01 -23.76
N ILE A 155 9.81 -13.33 -24.41
CA ILE A 155 8.93 -12.34 -25.04
C ILE A 155 8.36 -11.39 -23.98
N CYS A 156 7.97 -11.91 -22.83
CA CYS A 156 7.47 -11.09 -21.73
C CYS A 156 8.55 -10.12 -21.19
N LYS A 157 9.83 -10.52 -21.20
CA LYS A 157 10.95 -9.63 -20.86
C LYS A 157 11.12 -8.51 -21.88
N ASP A 158 11.01 -8.82 -23.18
CA ASP A 158 11.08 -7.81 -24.23
C ASP A 158 9.91 -6.81 -24.14
N LEU A 159 8.72 -7.29 -23.78
CA LEU A 159 7.56 -6.46 -23.48
C LEU A 159 7.73 -5.63 -22.21
N ALA A 160 8.42 -6.13 -21.19
CA ALA A 160 8.75 -5.34 -20.00
C ALA A 160 9.67 -4.16 -20.34
N GLU A 161 10.66 -4.38 -21.22
CA GLU A 161 11.54 -3.32 -21.72
C GLU A 161 10.78 -2.31 -22.59
N ILE A 162 9.85 -2.74 -23.45
CA ILE A 162 9.04 -1.81 -24.24
C ILE A 162 8.13 -0.97 -23.35
N ALA A 163 7.50 -1.57 -22.33
CA ALA A 163 6.69 -0.85 -21.35
C ALA A 163 7.49 0.26 -20.67
N TRP A 164 8.74 -0.01 -20.31
CA TRP A 164 9.63 0.99 -19.74
C TRP A 164 9.97 2.13 -20.69
N ARG A 165 10.28 1.84 -21.95
CA ARG A 165 10.61 2.86 -22.95
C ARG A 165 9.47 3.85 -23.19
N TYR A 166 8.22 3.41 -23.05
CA TYR A 166 7.02 4.23 -23.28
C TYR A 166 6.35 4.74 -22.00
N LYS A 167 6.99 4.60 -20.83
CA LYS A 167 6.47 5.10 -19.55
C LYS A 167 6.08 6.59 -19.61
N SER A 168 6.94 7.43 -20.16
CA SER A 168 6.69 8.88 -20.30
C SER A 168 5.68 9.22 -21.41
N SER A 169 5.19 8.23 -22.14
CA SER A 169 4.21 8.37 -23.22
C SER A 169 2.85 7.78 -22.86
N GLY A 170 2.57 7.61 -21.56
CA GLY A 170 1.26 7.16 -21.06
C GLY A 170 1.19 5.72 -20.57
N VAL A 171 2.28 4.94 -20.64
CA VAL A 171 2.34 3.62 -20.01
C VAL A 171 2.44 3.76 -18.49
N CYS A 172 1.43 3.27 -17.76
CA CYS A 172 1.37 3.35 -16.30
C CYS A 172 1.60 2.01 -15.59
N GLY A 173 1.51 0.88 -16.32
CA GLY A 173 1.67 -0.44 -15.73
C GLY A 173 2.02 -1.55 -16.72
N PHE A 174 2.30 -2.73 -16.16
CA PHE A 174 2.57 -3.97 -16.88
C PHE A 174 1.67 -5.09 -16.34
N ASP A 175 1.19 -5.97 -17.23
CA ASP A 175 0.28 -7.08 -16.91
C ASP A 175 0.77 -8.43 -17.46
N LEU A 176 0.17 -9.52 -16.99
CA LEU A 176 0.31 -10.86 -17.54
C LEU A 176 -1.09 -11.51 -17.66
N ALA A 177 -1.54 -11.76 -18.88
CA ALA A 177 -2.84 -12.34 -19.20
C ALA A 177 -2.71 -13.66 -19.98
N GLY A 178 -3.83 -14.21 -20.44
CA GLY A 178 -3.92 -15.50 -21.15
C GLY A 178 -4.34 -16.68 -20.25
N PRO A 179 -4.27 -17.93 -20.76
CA PRO A 179 -4.81 -19.11 -20.08
C PRO A 179 -4.06 -19.40 -18.77
N GLU A 180 -4.70 -19.25 -17.62
CA GLU A 180 -4.01 -19.28 -16.33
C GLU A 180 -3.57 -20.68 -15.91
N LYS A 181 -4.47 -21.66 -16.04
CA LYS A 181 -4.22 -23.03 -15.63
C LYS A 181 -3.05 -23.63 -16.42
N GLY A 182 -2.02 -24.07 -15.70
CA GLY A 182 -0.79 -24.63 -16.28
C GLY A 182 0.28 -23.60 -16.65
N PHE A 183 0.00 -22.30 -16.53
CA PHE A 183 0.95 -21.23 -16.87
C PHE A 183 1.19 -20.30 -15.66
N SER A 184 2.00 -20.78 -14.70
CA SER A 184 2.32 -20.05 -13.47
C SER A 184 3.02 -18.71 -13.76
N SER A 185 2.61 -17.67 -13.02
CA SER A 185 3.22 -16.34 -13.08
C SER A 185 4.71 -16.34 -12.67
N VAL A 186 5.14 -17.33 -11.88
CA VAL A 186 6.55 -17.49 -11.44
C VAL A 186 7.52 -17.61 -12.61
N LEU A 187 7.08 -18.19 -13.73
CA LEU A 187 7.89 -18.31 -14.95
C LEU A 187 8.28 -16.94 -15.54
N PHE A 188 7.52 -15.90 -15.22
CA PHE A 188 7.67 -14.54 -15.74
C PHE A 188 8.29 -13.58 -14.72
N LYS A 189 8.74 -14.07 -13.56
CA LYS A 189 9.28 -13.24 -12.47
C LYS A 189 10.39 -12.28 -12.90
N GLU A 190 11.20 -12.66 -13.90
CA GLU A 190 12.28 -11.82 -14.45
C GLU A 190 11.74 -10.59 -15.18
N ALA A 191 10.67 -10.74 -15.98
CA ALA A 191 10.03 -9.62 -16.65
C ALA A 191 9.47 -8.63 -15.63
N PHE A 192 8.80 -9.14 -14.59
CA PHE A 192 8.31 -8.29 -13.50
C PHE A 192 9.44 -7.67 -12.66
N GLN A 193 10.58 -8.34 -12.51
CA GLN A 193 11.74 -7.74 -11.86
C GLN A 193 12.27 -6.53 -12.65
N ILE A 194 12.29 -6.59 -14.00
CA ILE A 194 12.63 -5.44 -14.85
C ILE A 194 11.68 -4.28 -14.57
N ILE A 195 10.36 -4.53 -14.65
CA ILE A 195 9.31 -3.53 -14.39
C ILE A 195 9.48 -2.85 -13.02
N ARG A 196 9.64 -3.63 -11.95
CA ARG A 196 9.81 -3.10 -10.59
C ARG A 196 11.09 -2.31 -10.43
N ASN A 197 12.22 -2.78 -10.98
CA ASN A 197 13.49 -2.05 -10.95
C ASN A 197 13.42 -0.69 -11.69
N LYS A 198 12.54 -0.57 -12.68
CA LYS A 198 12.26 0.67 -13.42
C LYS A 198 11.16 1.52 -12.78
N GLY A 199 10.56 1.07 -11.67
CA GLY A 199 9.50 1.78 -10.95
C GLY A 199 8.24 1.96 -11.80
N ILE A 200 7.84 0.92 -12.52
CA ILE A 200 6.56 0.83 -13.25
C ILE A 200 5.64 -0.07 -12.42
N ASN A 201 4.36 0.29 -12.36
CA ASN A 201 3.41 -0.51 -11.59
C ASN A 201 3.11 -1.83 -12.33
N CYS A 202 2.55 -2.81 -11.63
CA CYS A 202 2.08 -4.02 -12.28
C CYS A 202 0.76 -4.50 -11.70
N THR A 203 -0.08 -5.02 -12.58
CA THR A 203 -1.27 -5.83 -12.25
C THR A 203 -1.05 -7.22 -12.85
N ILE A 204 -1.72 -8.25 -12.36
CA ILE A 204 -1.59 -9.61 -12.91
C ILE A 204 -2.95 -10.29 -12.88
N HIS A 205 -3.40 -10.84 -14.01
CA HIS A 205 -4.55 -11.74 -14.01
C HIS A 205 -4.24 -12.98 -13.16
N SER A 206 -4.99 -13.21 -12.09
CA SER A 206 -4.70 -14.33 -11.22
C SER A 206 -5.87 -14.78 -10.38
N GLY A 207 -5.97 -16.08 -10.15
CA GLY A 207 -7.07 -16.70 -9.41
C GLY A 207 -8.40 -16.57 -10.15
N GLU A 208 -8.36 -16.60 -11.49
CA GLU A 208 -9.50 -16.55 -12.41
C GLU A 208 -9.90 -17.96 -12.86
N ASP A 209 -8.92 -18.75 -13.33
CA ASP A 209 -9.07 -20.14 -13.80
C ASP A 209 -8.10 -21.10 -13.05
N SER A 210 -7.49 -20.61 -11.96
CA SER A 210 -6.65 -21.36 -11.03
C SER A 210 -7.01 -21.09 -9.57
N ASP A 211 -6.26 -21.65 -8.64
CA ASP A 211 -6.48 -21.52 -7.20
C ASP A 211 -5.83 -20.27 -6.59
N TYR A 212 -6.06 -20.05 -5.30
CA TYR A 212 -5.49 -18.90 -4.56
C TYR A 212 -3.95 -18.87 -4.56
N ARG A 213 -3.26 -19.99 -4.82
CA ARG A 213 -1.80 -20.04 -4.86
C ARG A 213 -1.26 -19.28 -6.06
N SER A 214 -1.99 -19.26 -7.18
CA SER A 214 -1.64 -18.41 -8.33
C SER A 214 -1.61 -16.92 -7.94
N VAL A 215 -2.59 -16.48 -7.13
CA VAL A 215 -2.64 -15.10 -6.64
C VAL A 215 -1.47 -14.82 -5.71
N SER A 216 -1.21 -15.74 -4.78
CA SER A 216 -0.04 -15.71 -3.89
C SER A 216 1.26 -15.61 -4.69
N ASP A 217 1.45 -16.40 -5.75
CA ASP A 217 2.63 -16.36 -6.61
C ASP A 217 2.77 -15.00 -7.31
N SER A 218 1.67 -14.48 -7.85
CA SER A 218 1.61 -13.19 -8.53
C SER A 218 2.02 -12.03 -7.60
N ILE A 219 1.60 -12.09 -6.33
CA ILE A 219 1.98 -11.11 -5.31
C ILE A 219 3.44 -11.32 -4.87
N HIS A 220 3.83 -12.53 -4.48
CA HIS A 220 5.10 -12.76 -3.78
C HIS A 220 6.31 -12.91 -4.70
N HIS A 221 6.13 -13.40 -5.93
CA HIS A 221 7.21 -13.58 -6.90
C HIS A 221 7.23 -12.47 -7.96
N CYS A 222 6.05 -12.02 -8.39
CA CYS A 222 5.91 -11.00 -9.42
C CYS A 222 5.62 -9.60 -8.86
N GLY A 223 5.37 -9.46 -7.56
CA GLY A 223 5.19 -8.15 -6.91
C GLY A 223 3.99 -7.38 -7.43
N ALA A 224 2.88 -8.07 -7.74
CA ALA A 224 1.66 -7.45 -8.24
C ALA A 224 1.16 -6.34 -7.29
N HIS A 225 0.84 -5.17 -7.85
CA HIS A 225 0.25 -4.05 -7.11
C HIS A 225 -1.28 -4.16 -7.07
N ARG A 226 -1.87 -4.80 -8.08
CA ARG A 226 -3.29 -5.16 -8.17
C ARG A 226 -3.42 -6.57 -8.70
N ILE A 227 -4.55 -7.21 -8.42
CA ILE A 227 -4.87 -8.53 -8.96
C ILE A 227 -6.07 -8.41 -9.89
N GLY A 228 -5.90 -8.87 -11.13
CA GLY A 228 -6.98 -9.07 -12.09
C GLY A 228 -7.82 -10.27 -11.68
N HIS A 229 -9.14 -10.09 -11.58
CA HIS A 229 -10.15 -11.09 -11.20
C HIS A 229 -10.11 -11.51 -9.73
N GLY A 230 -9.15 -12.35 -9.33
CA GLY A 230 -8.96 -12.76 -7.94
C GLY A 230 -10.14 -13.52 -7.31
N ILE A 231 -10.99 -14.18 -8.08
CA ILE A 231 -12.15 -14.91 -7.53
C ILE A 231 -11.73 -16.06 -6.60
N ALA A 232 -10.54 -16.65 -6.82
CA ALA A 232 -10.01 -17.72 -5.99
C ALA A 232 -9.49 -17.25 -4.61
N ILE A 233 -9.30 -15.94 -4.38
CA ILE A 233 -8.83 -15.41 -3.07
C ILE A 233 -9.75 -15.86 -1.94
N GLN A 234 -11.05 -16.05 -2.21
CA GLN A 234 -12.04 -16.53 -1.24
C GLN A 234 -11.71 -17.88 -0.60
N GLN A 235 -10.84 -18.68 -1.23
CA GLN A 235 -10.36 -19.98 -0.76
C GLN A 235 -9.32 -19.85 0.37
N SER A 236 -8.73 -18.67 0.58
CA SER A 236 -7.77 -18.40 1.66
C SER A 236 -8.08 -17.06 2.36
N PRO A 237 -8.72 -17.11 3.54
CA PRO A 237 -8.89 -15.94 4.41
C PRO A 237 -7.55 -15.27 4.77
N GLU A 238 -6.47 -16.04 4.89
CA GLU A 238 -5.13 -15.53 5.19
C GLU A 238 -4.60 -14.65 4.07
N LEU A 239 -4.77 -15.07 2.81
CA LEU A 239 -4.38 -14.27 1.65
C LEU A 239 -5.24 -13.02 1.52
N LEU A 240 -6.56 -13.13 1.75
CA LEU A 240 -7.44 -11.96 1.77
C LEU A 240 -6.99 -10.94 2.83
N ASN A 241 -6.72 -11.39 4.05
CA ASN A 241 -6.22 -10.54 5.13
C ASN A 241 -4.87 -9.91 4.78
N PHE A 242 -3.95 -10.66 4.14
CA PHE A 242 -2.68 -10.14 3.65
C PHE A 242 -2.90 -8.97 2.66
N MET A 243 -3.85 -9.14 1.72
CA MET A 243 -4.18 -8.13 0.71
C MET A 243 -4.88 -6.91 1.31
N VAL A 244 -5.80 -7.11 2.25
CA VAL A 244 -6.45 -6.02 3.01
C VAL A 244 -5.40 -5.21 3.77
N ASP A 245 -4.50 -5.89 4.47
CA ASP A 245 -3.48 -5.23 5.28
C ASP A 245 -2.52 -4.39 4.44
N ARG A 246 -2.23 -4.85 3.21
CA ARG A 246 -1.35 -4.17 2.25
C ARG A 246 -2.09 -3.33 1.22
N ARG A 247 -3.41 -3.21 1.33
CA ARG A 247 -4.25 -2.43 0.40
C ARG A 247 -3.98 -2.80 -1.07
N ILE A 248 -3.92 -4.10 -1.38
CA ILE A 248 -3.77 -4.59 -2.76
C ILE A 248 -5.16 -4.64 -3.40
N PRO A 249 -5.49 -3.77 -4.39
CA PRO A 249 -6.78 -3.78 -5.06
C PRO A 249 -7.05 -5.07 -5.84
N ILE A 250 -8.34 -5.44 -5.91
CA ILE A 250 -8.85 -6.56 -6.70
C ILE A 250 -9.73 -5.97 -7.81
N GLU A 251 -9.33 -6.19 -9.07
CA GLU A 251 -10.07 -5.76 -10.26
C GLU A 251 -11.14 -6.82 -10.58
N CYS A 252 -12.38 -6.59 -10.16
CA CYS A 252 -13.49 -7.52 -10.23
C CYS A 252 -14.26 -7.37 -11.55
N CYS A 253 -14.26 -8.43 -12.37
CA CYS A 253 -14.92 -8.49 -13.67
C CYS A 253 -16.09 -9.47 -13.61
N ILE A 254 -17.17 -9.07 -12.94
CA ILE A 254 -18.25 -9.98 -12.46
C ILE A 254 -18.88 -10.76 -13.62
N THR A 255 -19.28 -10.06 -14.69
CA THR A 255 -19.90 -10.71 -15.84
C THR A 255 -18.92 -11.62 -16.58
N SER A 256 -17.65 -11.20 -16.73
CA SER A 256 -16.59 -12.02 -17.34
C SER A 256 -16.42 -13.34 -16.57
N ASN A 257 -16.27 -13.27 -15.23
CA ASN A 257 -16.07 -14.46 -14.40
C ASN A 257 -17.23 -15.48 -14.51
N HIS A 258 -18.47 -15.01 -14.68
CA HIS A 258 -19.63 -15.88 -14.93
C HIS A 258 -19.63 -16.46 -16.34
N GLN A 259 -19.30 -15.67 -17.36
CA GLN A 259 -19.28 -16.13 -18.76
C GLN A 259 -18.21 -17.20 -18.99
N ILE A 260 -17.03 -17.06 -18.40
CA ILE A 260 -15.93 -18.04 -18.51
C ILE A 260 -16.10 -19.27 -17.59
N LYS A 261 -17.17 -19.32 -16.78
CA LYS A 261 -17.44 -20.38 -15.79
C LYS A 261 -16.45 -20.45 -14.63
N GLY A 262 -15.77 -19.34 -14.32
CA GLY A 262 -15.00 -19.20 -13.08
C GLY A 262 -15.90 -19.15 -11.85
N ILE A 263 -17.12 -18.65 -12.02
CA ILE A 263 -18.24 -18.76 -11.07
C ILE A 263 -19.48 -19.34 -11.75
N ALA A 264 -20.32 -20.05 -11.00
CA ALA A 264 -21.50 -20.72 -11.56
C ALA A 264 -22.67 -19.75 -11.79
N THR A 265 -22.92 -18.85 -10.84
CA THR A 265 -23.94 -17.81 -10.91
C THR A 265 -23.33 -16.46 -10.54
N LEU A 266 -23.98 -15.36 -10.93
CA LEU A 266 -23.52 -14.02 -10.55
C LEU A 266 -23.43 -13.88 -9.02
N SER A 267 -24.35 -14.46 -8.25
CA SER A 267 -24.35 -14.40 -6.78
C SER A 267 -23.17 -15.12 -6.12
N ASP A 268 -22.48 -16.00 -6.83
CA ASP A 268 -21.29 -16.69 -6.30
C ASP A 268 -20.03 -15.81 -6.35
N HIS A 269 -20.08 -14.65 -7.00
CA HIS A 269 -18.94 -13.75 -7.08
C HIS A 269 -18.57 -13.20 -5.67
N PRO A 270 -17.28 -13.22 -5.28
CA PRO A 270 -16.87 -12.92 -3.91
C PRO A 270 -16.76 -11.42 -3.56
N ILE A 271 -17.09 -10.52 -4.50
CA ILE A 271 -16.92 -9.05 -4.35
C ILE A 271 -17.54 -8.51 -3.06
N ARG A 272 -18.73 -8.97 -2.68
CA ARG A 272 -19.40 -8.56 -1.44
C ARG A 272 -18.58 -8.94 -0.22
N LYS A 273 -18.17 -10.21 -0.14
CA LYS A 273 -17.32 -10.74 0.94
C LYS A 273 -16.00 -9.99 1.03
N TYR A 274 -15.38 -9.66 -0.09
CA TYR A 274 -14.13 -8.90 -0.14
C TYR A 274 -14.32 -7.48 0.38
N PHE A 275 -15.34 -6.77 -0.09
CA PHE A 275 -15.66 -5.42 0.39
C PHE A 275 -15.93 -5.42 1.90
N ASP A 276 -16.75 -6.36 2.40
CA ASP A 276 -17.06 -6.49 3.83
C ASP A 276 -15.83 -6.77 4.70
N SER A 277 -14.83 -7.45 4.13
CA SER A 277 -13.55 -7.72 4.79
C SER A 277 -12.60 -6.50 4.80
N GLY A 278 -12.99 -5.39 4.15
CA GLY A 278 -12.19 -4.18 4.01
C GLY A 278 -11.24 -4.18 2.81
N ALA A 279 -11.39 -5.11 1.87
CA ALA A 279 -10.57 -5.14 0.65
C ALA A 279 -11.02 -4.05 -0.32
N MET A 280 -10.05 -3.45 -1.03
CA MET A 280 -10.35 -2.52 -2.12
C MET A 280 -10.74 -3.31 -3.37
N VAL A 281 -12.04 -3.37 -3.64
CA VAL A 281 -12.59 -3.96 -4.86
C VAL A 281 -12.89 -2.87 -5.88
N VAL A 282 -12.58 -3.14 -7.14
CA VAL A 282 -12.82 -2.24 -8.27
C VAL A 282 -13.69 -2.96 -9.28
N ILE A 283 -14.80 -2.36 -9.70
CA ILE A 283 -15.67 -2.95 -10.72
C ILE A 283 -15.10 -2.61 -12.10
N CYS A 284 -14.82 -3.64 -12.91
CA CYS A 284 -14.22 -3.51 -14.23
C CYS A 284 -14.99 -4.31 -15.29
N CYS A 285 -14.82 -3.96 -16.56
CA CYS A 285 -15.53 -4.63 -17.65
C CYS A 285 -14.78 -5.80 -18.27
N ASP A 286 -13.46 -5.86 -18.16
CA ASP A 286 -12.59 -6.80 -18.87
C ASP A 286 -12.63 -6.60 -20.40
N ASN A 287 -13.54 -7.30 -21.09
CA ASN A 287 -13.69 -7.27 -22.53
C ASN A 287 -15.09 -6.76 -22.88
N CYS A 288 -15.27 -5.43 -22.95
CA CYS A 288 -16.61 -4.81 -23.07
C CYS A 288 -17.43 -5.39 -24.23
N THR A 289 -16.80 -5.57 -25.39
CA THR A 289 -17.50 -6.13 -26.56
C THR A 289 -17.79 -7.59 -26.35
N MET A 290 -16.77 -8.41 -26.05
CA MET A 290 -16.97 -9.86 -25.93
C MET A 290 -17.96 -10.22 -24.83
N SER A 291 -17.91 -9.54 -23.69
CA SER A 291 -18.86 -9.75 -22.60
C SER A 291 -20.22 -9.09 -22.83
N ASN A 292 -20.36 -8.24 -23.86
CA ASN A 292 -21.55 -7.44 -24.14
C ASN A 292 -21.95 -6.53 -22.96
N VAL A 293 -20.98 -5.82 -22.39
CA VAL A 293 -21.17 -4.99 -21.19
C VAL A 293 -20.58 -3.59 -21.35
N THR A 294 -21.05 -2.70 -20.48
CA THR A 294 -20.48 -1.37 -20.22
C THR A 294 -20.13 -1.27 -18.73
N SER A 295 -19.41 -0.24 -18.31
CA SER A 295 -19.10 -0.08 -16.89
C SER A 295 -20.38 0.20 -16.09
N SER A 296 -21.33 0.95 -16.64
CA SER A 296 -22.63 1.14 -16.02
C SER A 296 -23.42 -0.17 -15.87
N HIS A 297 -23.30 -1.09 -16.82
CA HIS A 297 -23.88 -2.43 -16.70
C HIS A 297 -23.25 -3.20 -15.52
N GLU A 298 -21.93 -3.24 -15.42
CA GLU A 298 -21.25 -3.96 -14.32
C GLU A 298 -21.60 -3.38 -12.94
N PHE A 299 -21.70 -2.04 -12.83
CA PHE A 299 -22.20 -1.41 -11.61
C PHE A 299 -23.64 -1.83 -11.30
N LYS A 300 -24.54 -1.90 -12.30
CA LYS A 300 -25.92 -2.36 -12.11
C LYS A 300 -25.96 -3.82 -11.65
N VAL A 301 -25.18 -4.71 -12.27
CA VAL A 301 -25.03 -6.10 -11.86
C VAL A 301 -24.57 -6.20 -10.41
N ALA A 302 -23.55 -5.41 -10.03
CA ALA A 302 -23.05 -5.41 -8.65
C ALA A 302 -24.11 -4.94 -7.65
N ILE A 303 -24.80 -3.82 -7.94
CA ILE A 303 -25.85 -3.26 -7.07
C ILE A 303 -27.02 -4.24 -6.92
N ASP A 304 -27.50 -4.80 -8.03
CA ASP A 304 -28.69 -5.66 -8.02
C ASP A 304 -28.43 -7.00 -7.35
N THR A 305 -27.26 -7.59 -7.60
CA THR A 305 -26.89 -8.91 -7.10
C THR A 305 -26.46 -8.85 -5.63
N PHE A 306 -25.63 -7.87 -5.25
CA PHE A 306 -25.00 -7.80 -3.93
C PHE A 306 -25.58 -6.72 -3.00
N LYS A 307 -26.60 -5.99 -3.48
CA LYS A 307 -27.35 -4.98 -2.71
C LYS A 307 -26.47 -3.87 -2.14
N PHE A 308 -25.46 -3.45 -2.89
CA PHE A 308 -24.64 -2.29 -2.54
C PHE A 308 -25.53 -1.04 -2.37
N THR A 309 -25.40 -0.39 -1.23
CA THR A 309 -26.12 0.84 -0.88
C THR A 309 -25.52 2.06 -1.60
N VAL A 310 -26.22 3.20 -1.57
CA VAL A 310 -25.72 4.47 -2.15
C VAL A 310 -24.33 4.85 -1.61
N GLU A 311 -24.15 4.74 -0.30
CA GLU A 311 -22.87 5.00 0.36
C GLU A 311 -21.77 4.08 -0.16
N GLU A 312 -22.06 2.78 -0.26
CA GLU A 312 -21.07 1.82 -0.72
C GLU A 312 -20.78 1.97 -2.21
N VAL A 313 -21.75 2.37 -3.04
CA VAL A 313 -21.51 2.72 -4.45
C VAL A 313 -20.55 3.91 -4.57
N ILE A 314 -20.72 4.95 -3.74
CA ILE A 314 -19.77 6.07 -3.69
C ILE A 314 -18.40 5.60 -3.19
N ARG A 315 -18.35 4.65 -2.24
CA ARG A 315 -17.11 4.03 -1.79
C ARG A 315 -16.43 3.18 -2.88
N LEU A 316 -17.18 2.47 -3.71
CA LEU A 316 -16.68 1.73 -4.86
C LEU A 316 -16.09 2.68 -5.92
N VAL A 317 -16.75 3.83 -6.16
CA VAL A 317 -16.20 4.91 -6.98
C VAL A 317 -14.85 5.36 -6.40
N ASP A 318 -14.81 5.66 -5.11
CA ASP A 318 -13.59 6.08 -4.42
C ASP A 318 -12.44 5.06 -4.51
N TYR A 319 -12.73 3.77 -4.24
CA TYR A 319 -11.76 2.68 -4.37
C TYR A 319 -11.20 2.56 -5.78
N SER A 320 -12.03 2.76 -6.79
CA SER A 320 -11.61 2.73 -8.19
C SER A 320 -10.57 3.82 -8.47
N PHE A 321 -10.83 5.08 -8.07
CA PHE A 321 -9.87 6.18 -8.28
C PHE A 321 -8.62 6.06 -7.40
N ALA A 322 -8.75 5.58 -6.16
CA ALA A 322 -7.61 5.33 -5.27
C ALA A 322 -6.64 4.27 -5.84
N SER A 323 -7.18 3.30 -6.57
CA SER A 323 -6.45 2.16 -7.15
C SER A 323 -5.82 2.45 -8.52
N THR A 324 -5.98 3.66 -9.06
CA THR A 324 -5.36 4.06 -10.33
C THR A 324 -3.83 4.06 -10.25
N PHE A 325 -3.14 3.85 -11.37
CA PHE A 325 -1.69 3.99 -11.46
C PHE A 325 -1.22 5.41 -11.82
N LEU A 326 -2.08 6.42 -11.54
CA LEU A 326 -1.77 7.84 -11.67
C LEU A 326 -0.79 8.33 -10.59
N GLU A 327 -0.07 9.40 -10.91
CA GLU A 327 0.74 10.13 -9.94
C GLU A 327 -0.14 10.73 -8.83
N ALA A 328 0.37 10.74 -7.59
CA ALA A 328 -0.41 11.08 -6.40
C ALA A 328 -1.18 12.42 -6.49
N PRO A 329 -0.61 13.54 -7.01
CA PRO A 329 -1.35 14.79 -7.11
C PRO A 329 -2.58 14.69 -8.04
N LEU A 330 -2.40 14.10 -9.23
CA LEU A 330 -3.47 13.94 -10.21
C LEU A 330 -4.51 12.90 -9.75
N LYS A 331 -4.05 11.80 -9.14
CA LYS A 331 -4.91 10.79 -8.52
C LYS A 331 -5.82 11.41 -7.47
N ASN A 332 -5.26 12.17 -6.52
CA ASN A 332 -6.02 12.77 -5.43
C ASN A 332 -7.03 13.80 -5.94
N LEU A 333 -6.65 14.60 -6.94
CA LEU A 333 -7.56 15.53 -7.58
C LEU A 333 -8.76 14.82 -8.21
N LEU A 334 -8.50 13.90 -9.14
CA LEU A 334 -9.56 13.17 -9.85
C LEU A 334 -10.44 12.36 -8.90
N ARG A 335 -9.84 11.73 -7.90
CA ARG A 335 -10.55 10.99 -6.84
C ARG A 335 -11.51 11.91 -6.08
N ARG A 336 -11.02 13.05 -5.59
CA ARG A 336 -11.83 14.01 -4.82
C ARG A 336 -12.98 14.56 -5.66
N GLU A 337 -12.71 15.03 -6.87
CA GLU A 337 -13.72 15.56 -7.79
C GLU A 337 -14.79 14.52 -8.11
N SER A 338 -14.39 13.27 -8.38
CA SER A 338 -15.31 12.19 -8.72
C SER A 338 -16.20 11.81 -7.54
N VAL A 339 -15.67 11.75 -6.32
CA VAL A 339 -16.48 11.46 -5.13
C VAL A 339 -17.48 12.60 -4.86
N ILE A 340 -17.07 13.87 -5.01
CA ILE A 340 -17.96 15.03 -4.89
C ILE A 340 -19.09 14.96 -5.93
N GLU A 341 -18.75 14.73 -7.20
CA GLU A 341 -19.71 14.65 -8.31
C GLU A 341 -20.70 13.48 -8.09
N ALA A 342 -20.22 12.32 -7.62
CA ALA A 342 -21.08 11.18 -7.28
C ALA A 342 -22.08 11.52 -6.15
N ILE A 343 -21.61 12.16 -5.06
CA ILE A 343 -22.47 12.60 -3.95
C ILE A 343 -23.54 13.57 -4.46
N GLN A 344 -23.14 14.54 -5.29
CA GLN A 344 -24.06 15.55 -5.84
C GLN A 344 -25.12 14.91 -6.74
N ILE A 345 -24.76 13.95 -7.60
CA ILE A 345 -25.70 13.22 -8.44
C ILE A 345 -26.76 12.50 -7.61
N PHE A 346 -26.35 11.79 -6.55
CA PHE A 346 -27.29 11.11 -5.66
C PHE A 346 -28.16 12.09 -4.87
N LYS A 347 -27.57 13.20 -4.39
CA LYS A 347 -28.28 14.29 -3.69
C LYS A 347 -29.39 14.89 -4.56
N ASP A 348 -29.03 15.33 -5.77
CA ASP A 348 -29.96 15.99 -6.70
C ASP A 348 -31.04 15.04 -7.21
N SER A 349 -30.74 13.74 -7.21
CA SER A 349 -31.68 12.69 -7.56
C SER A 349 -32.53 12.20 -6.37
N GLY A 350 -32.41 12.82 -5.20
CA GLY A 350 -33.24 12.56 -4.02
C GLY A 350 -32.99 11.21 -3.35
N TYR A 351 -31.76 10.69 -3.39
CA TYR A 351 -31.39 9.47 -2.66
C TYR A 351 -31.03 9.76 -1.20
N ASP A 352 -31.20 8.77 -0.32
CA ASP A 352 -30.79 8.88 1.08
C ASP A 352 -29.26 8.88 1.21
N LEU A 353 -28.73 9.96 1.79
CA LEU A 353 -27.30 10.16 2.06
C LEU A 353 -26.93 9.92 3.53
N SER A 354 -27.85 9.45 4.37
CA SER A 354 -27.60 9.18 5.79
C SER A 354 -26.43 8.23 6.02
N GLY A 355 -26.20 7.29 5.09
CA GLY A 355 -25.05 6.39 5.10
C GLY A 355 -23.71 7.13 5.01
N LEU A 356 -23.61 8.15 4.16
CA LEU A 356 -22.40 8.97 4.04
C LEU A 356 -22.15 9.74 5.33
N LEU A 357 -23.18 10.32 5.95
CA LEU A 357 -23.05 11.04 7.22
C LEU A 357 -22.57 10.13 8.36
N ARG A 358 -23.06 8.87 8.41
CA ARG A 358 -22.56 7.86 9.36
C ARG A 358 -21.09 7.52 9.15
N ASN A 359 -20.59 7.62 7.92
CA ASN A 359 -19.21 7.31 7.55
C ASN A 359 -18.41 8.56 7.14
N LYS A 360 -18.80 9.77 7.59
CA LYS A 360 -18.23 11.04 7.12
C LYS A 360 -16.72 11.13 7.29
N ASP A 361 -16.18 10.52 8.36
CA ASP A 361 -14.74 10.54 8.64
C ASP A 361 -13.96 9.79 7.54
N TYR A 362 -14.51 8.72 6.96
CA TYR A 362 -13.86 8.04 5.83
C TYR A 362 -13.60 9.01 4.66
N TYR A 363 -14.61 9.79 4.30
CA TYR A 363 -14.56 10.72 3.17
C TYR A 363 -13.71 11.95 3.47
N LEU A 364 -13.75 12.43 4.70
CA LEU A 364 -12.88 13.51 5.15
C LEU A 364 -11.41 13.12 5.08
N GLU A 365 -11.10 11.86 5.35
CA GLU A 365 -9.72 11.39 5.50
C GLU A 365 -9.11 10.79 4.23
N GLY A 366 -9.92 10.08 3.45
CA GLY A 366 -9.48 9.45 2.22
C GLY A 366 -9.38 10.47 1.09
N PRO A 367 -10.51 10.89 0.53
CA PRO A 367 -10.55 11.89 -0.54
C PRO A 367 -10.49 13.35 -0.08
N GLY A 368 -10.52 13.65 1.23
CA GLY A 368 -10.42 15.03 1.73
C GLY A 368 -11.74 15.81 1.63
N ILE A 369 -12.87 15.17 1.92
CA ILE A 369 -14.21 15.71 1.65
C ILE A 369 -15.04 15.79 2.94
N ASP A 370 -15.47 17.00 3.30
CA ASP A 370 -16.45 17.19 4.37
C ASP A 370 -17.87 16.93 3.84
N ILE A 371 -18.41 15.77 4.20
CA ILE A 371 -19.77 15.36 3.82
C ILE A 371 -20.83 16.30 4.40
N GLU A 372 -20.61 16.85 5.60
CA GLU A 372 -21.60 17.72 6.25
C GLU A 372 -21.78 19.02 5.45
N GLU A 373 -20.70 19.60 4.94
CA GLU A 373 -20.76 20.81 4.09
C GLU A 373 -21.53 20.55 2.79
N ILE A 374 -21.25 19.43 2.11
CA ILE A 374 -21.89 19.07 0.84
C ILE A 374 -23.39 18.81 1.06
N VAL A 375 -23.76 18.03 2.08
CA VAL A 375 -25.16 17.70 2.36
C VAL A 375 -25.93 18.97 2.75
N ASN A 376 -25.36 19.85 3.57
CA ASN A 376 -25.98 21.10 4.01
C ASN A 376 -26.03 22.21 2.94
N GLY A 377 -25.49 21.97 1.74
CA GLY A 377 -25.63 22.89 0.61
C GLY A 377 -24.62 24.03 0.59
N VAL A 378 -23.50 23.90 1.32
CA VAL A 378 -22.35 24.79 1.14
C VAL A 378 -21.73 24.46 -0.22
N LYS A 379 -21.74 25.41 -1.16
CA LYS A 379 -21.02 25.25 -2.43
C LYS A 379 -19.53 25.11 -2.11
N LEU A 380 -18.95 23.98 -2.51
CA LEU A 380 -17.51 23.77 -2.43
C LEU A 380 -16.79 24.93 -3.14
N PRO A 381 -15.73 25.50 -2.54
CA PRO A 381 -14.97 26.55 -3.19
C PRO A 381 -14.44 26.06 -4.53
N ASN A 382 -14.55 26.91 -5.55
CA ASN A 382 -13.96 26.67 -6.86
C ASN A 382 -12.48 26.29 -6.71
N LEU A 383 -12.00 25.29 -7.44
CA LEU A 383 -10.68 24.69 -7.25
C LEU A 383 -9.51 25.70 -7.35
N ASN A 384 -9.72 26.80 -8.08
CA ASN A 384 -8.78 27.93 -8.18
C ASN A 384 -8.64 28.75 -6.88
N LEU A 385 -9.44 28.48 -5.84
CA LEU A 385 -9.49 29.22 -4.57
C LEU A 385 -8.98 28.42 -3.36
N LEU A 386 -8.47 27.20 -3.52
CA LEU A 386 -7.79 26.50 -2.41
C LEU A 386 -6.44 27.13 -2.04
N VAL A 387 -6.01 28.17 -2.77
CA VAL A 387 -4.91 29.06 -2.38
C VAL A 387 -5.37 30.15 -1.38
N THR A 388 -6.67 30.34 -1.17
CA THR A 388 -7.19 31.52 -0.48
C THR A 388 -8.13 31.16 0.65
N ASN A 389 -7.55 30.63 1.73
CA ASN A 389 -7.87 31.05 3.10
C ASN A 389 -6.79 30.48 4.01
N GLN A 390 -5.64 31.15 4.03
CA GLN A 390 -4.74 31.13 5.18
C GLN A 390 -5.42 31.83 6.38
N ASN A 391 -6.62 31.39 6.78
CA ASN A 391 -7.02 31.56 8.16
C ASN A 391 -5.90 30.88 8.95
N THR A 392 -5.14 31.69 9.70
CA THR A 392 -3.86 31.30 10.30
C THR A 392 -4.00 29.94 10.96
N LEU A 393 -3.47 28.90 10.33
CA LEU A 393 -3.45 27.56 10.91
C LEU A 393 -2.86 27.69 12.31
N PRO A 394 -3.45 27.03 13.33
CA PRO A 394 -2.93 27.14 14.68
C PRO A 394 -1.47 26.71 14.67
N LYS A 395 -0.62 27.55 15.26
CA LYS A 395 0.79 27.22 15.40
C LYS A 395 0.90 25.99 16.30
N VAL A 396 1.61 24.97 15.83
CA VAL A 396 1.87 23.77 16.63
C VAL A 396 2.79 24.16 17.80
N THR A 397 2.37 23.85 19.02
CA THR A 397 3.14 24.09 20.25
C THR A 397 3.52 22.76 20.92
N LEU A 398 4.56 22.77 21.76
CA LEU A 398 4.94 21.58 22.53
C LEU A 398 3.79 21.10 23.45
N GLU A 399 3.12 22.02 24.15
CA GLU A 399 1.98 21.70 25.03
C GLU A 399 0.85 20.98 24.29
N MET A 400 0.58 21.40 23.04
CA MET A 400 -0.42 20.75 22.19
C MET A 400 0.00 19.33 21.84
N LEU A 401 1.27 19.13 21.48
CA LEU A 401 1.82 17.80 21.19
C LEU A 401 1.81 16.90 22.42
N GLU A 402 2.13 17.41 23.61
CA GLU A 402 2.06 16.68 24.90
C GLU A 402 0.66 16.13 25.15
N LYS A 403 -0.38 16.93 24.88
CA LYS A 403 -1.79 16.51 25.03
C LYS A 403 -2.27 15.57 23.93
N PHE A 404 -1.67 15.57 22.75
CA PHE A 404 -2.12 14.71 21.67
C PHE A 404 -1.88 13.23 21.96
N PRO A 405 -2.88 12.35 21.68
CA PRO A 405 -2.69 10.92 21.78
C PRO A 405 -1.67 10.47 20.72
N LYS A 406 -0.70 9.68 21.15
CA LYS A 406 0.39 9.19 20.29
C LYS A 406 0.36 7.68 20.16
N SER A 407 0.98 7.20 19.10
CA SER A 407 1.24 5.79 18.85
C SER A 407 2.72 5.62 18.48
N ASP A 408 3.44 4.80 19.23
CA ASP A 408 4.87 4.52 19.00
C ASP A 408 5.02 3.11 18.41
N VAL A 409 5.13 3.03 17.08
CA VAL A 409 5.08 1.76 16.35
C VAL A 409 6.44 1.06 16.21
N HIS A 410 7.50 1.64 16.77
CA HIS A 410 8.81 0.98 16.83
C HIS A 410 9.62 1.60 17.97
N CYS A 411 9.36 1.08 19.18
CA CYS A 411 10.08 1.43 20.40
C CYS A 411 11.13 0.34 20.70
N THR A 412 12.40 0.62 20.43
CA THR A 412 13.49 -0.34 20.69
C THR A 412 13.72 -0.53 22.18
N PHE A 413 13.60 -1.75 22.69
CA PHE A 413 13.66 -2.01 24.14
C PHE A 413 14.93 -1.48 24.81
N ASP A 414 16.10 -1.98 24.39
CA ASP A 414 17.42 -1.58 24.90
C ASP A 414 17.73 -0.10 24.65
N GLY A 415 17.22 0.45 23.54
CA GLY A 415 17.39 1.87 23.20
C GLY A 415 16.47 2.84 23.95
N SER A 416 15.38 2.36 24.58
CA SER A 416 14.30 3.24 25.09
C SER A 416 14.20 3.31 26.61
N VAL A 417 14.95 2.47 27.36
CA VAL A 417 15.02 2.57 28.82
C VAL A 417 15.60 3.94 29.20
N SER A 418 14.97 4.62 30.15
CA SER A 418 15.34 5.97 30.56
C SER A 418 16.76 5.99 31.14
N VAL A 419 17.47 7.10 30.93
CA VAL A 419 18.81 7.31 31.52
C VAL A 419 18.76 7.19 33.05
N ASN A 420 17.65 7.63 33.66
CA ASN A 420 17.40 7.47 35.10
C ASN A 420 17.37 6.01 35.51
N GLN A 421 16.64 5.16 34.79
CA GLN A 421 16.55 3.74 35.11
C GLN A 421 17.86 3.02 34.82
N MET A 422 18.55 3.32 33.72
CA MET A 422 19.86 2.75 33.43
C MET A 422 20.89 3.12 34.50
N TRP A 423 20.88 4.36 34.99
CA TRP A 423 21.77 4.77 36.07
C TRP A 423 21.52 3.97 37.36
N LYS A 424 20.25 3.71 37.71
CA LYS A 424 19.92 2.82 38.84
C LYS A 424 20.49 1.41 38.64
N GLU A 425 20.41 0.86 37.43
CA GLU A 425 21.00 -0.46 37.15
C GLU A 425 22.53 -0.44 37.26
N VAL A 426 23.19 0.63 36.82
CA VAL A 426 24.64 0.82 37.03
C VAL A 426 24.97 0.81 38.52
N GLN A 427 24.21 1.55 39.34
CA GLN A 427 24.42 1.61 40.79
C GLN A 427 24.27 0.22 41.44
N LEU A 428 23.19 -0.50 41.12
CA LEU A 428 22.95 -1.86 41.63
C LEU A 428 24.07 -2.84 41.22
N LEU A 429 24.58 -2.73 39.99
CA LEU A 429 25.69 -3.57 39.52
C LEU A 429 27.00 -3.23 40.23
N LEU A 430 27.28 -1.95 40.49
CA LEU A 430 28.48 -1.52 41.23
C LEU A 430 28.42 -1.91 42.71
N GLU A 431 27.24 -1.90 43.32
CA GLU A 431 27.01 -2.42 44.68
C GLU A 431 27.31 -3.93 44.75
N GLN A 432 26.92 -4.69 43.74
CA GLN A 432 27.19 -6.13 43.67
C GLN A 432 28.64 -6.46 43.28
N ASN A 433 29.23 -5.67 42.37
CA ASN A 433 30.58 -5.85 41.86
C ASN A 433 31.21 -4.49 41.50
N PRO A 434 31.99 -3.88 42.42
CA PRO A 434 32.57 -2.54 42.21
C PRO A 434 33.52 -2.41 41.01
N LYS A 435 34.02 -3.53 40.46
CA LYS A 435 34.92 -3.56 39.31
C LYS A 435 34.25 -4.00 38.01
N TYR A 436 32.91 -4.11 37.97
CA TYR A 436 32.18 -4.67 36.81
C TYR A 436 32.55 -3.95 35.51
N PHE A 437 32.35 -2.63 35.44
CA PHE A 437 32.62 -1.85 34.23
C PHE A 437 34.11 -1.75 33.89
N HIS A 438 34.98 -1.63 34.90
CA HIS A 438 36.43 -1.64 34.69
C HIS A 438 36.92 -2.95 34.05
N ARG A 439 36.33 -4.11 34.42
CA ARG A 439 36.72 -5.41 33.84
C ARG A 439 36.37 -5.53 32.36
N VAL A 440 35.35 -4.83 31.91
CA VAL A 440 34.92 -4.78 30.50
C VAL A 440 35.46 -3.54 29.77
N GLY A 441 36.42 -2.83 30.37
CA GLY A 441 37.12 -1.70 29.76
C GLY A 441 36.29 -0.43 29.62
N ILE A 442 35.28 -0.23 30.47
CA ILE A 442 34.42 0.96 30.47
C ILE A 442 34.62 1.73 31.78
N GLU A 443 34.97 3.00 31.65
CA GLU A 443 34.93 3.94 32.77
C GLU A 443 33.56 4.61 32.80
N ILE A 444 32.85 4.43 33.90
CA ILE A 444 31.61 5.14 34.19
C ILE A 444 31.91 6.19 35.25
N GLY A 445 31.42 7.41 35.00
CA GLY A 445 31.52 8.53 35.91
C GLY A 445 30.96 8.26 37.30
N SER A 446 31.25 9.17 38.23
CA SER A 446 30.81 9.04 39.64
C SER A 446 29.36 9.48 39.88
N ASP A 447 28.77 10.20 38.93
CA ASP A 447 27.41 10.71 39.02
C ASP A 447 26.59 10.52 37.74
N GLN A 448 25.28 10.73 37.88
CA GLN A 448 24.31 10.52 36.82
C GLN A 448 24.48 11.49 35.64
N SER A 449 24.95 12.72 35.88
CA SER A 449 25.09 13.73 34.83
C SER A 449 26.25 13.40 33.90
N GLU A 450 27.34 12.89 34.47
CA GLU A 450 28.48 12.36 33.71
C GLU A 450 28.05 11.14 32.89
N PHE A 451 27.32 10.20 33.50
CA PHE A 451 26.74 9.04 32.79
C PHE A 451 25.82 9.45 31.63
N GLN A 452 24.93 10.41 31.86
CA GLN A 452 24.06 10.94 30.82
C GLN A 452 24.89 11.54 29.67
N SER A 453 25.93 12.30 30.00
CA SER A 453 26.81 12.92 29.00
C SER A 453 27.54 11.88 28.16
N ILE A 454 27.98 10.77 28.76
CA ILE A 454 28.59 9.64 28.04
C ILE A 454 27.60 9.02 27.05
N LEU A 455 26.37 8.79 27.47
CA LEU A 455 25.34 8.17 26.61
C LEU A 455 24.89 9.09 25.47
N GLN A 456 24.87 10.41 25.69
CA GLN A 456 24.32 11.39 24.76
C GLN A 456 25.41 12.14 23.96
N ALA A 457 26.68 11.77 24.12
CA ALA A 457 27.78 12.32 23.34
C ALA A 457 27.69 11.85 21.88
N GLY A 458 27.42 12.78 20.95
CA GLY A 458 27.28 12.48 19.52
C GLY A 458 28.48 11.76 18.88
N ASN A 459 29.68 11.93 19.43
CA ASN A 459 30.91 11.30 18.94
C ASN A 459 31.17 9.90 19.53
N ASN A 460 30.33 9.40 20.46
CA ASN A 460 30.60 8.20 21.25
C ASN A 460 29.46 7.16 21.25
N GLN A 461 28.63 7.15 20.19
CA GLN A 461 27.49 6.22 20.06
C GLN A 461 27.86 4.74 20.23
N GLY A 462 29.07 4.34 19.83
CA GLY A 462 29.57 2.97 20.04
C GLY A 462 29.74 2.61 21.51
N LEU A 463 30.29 3.52 22.32
CA LEU A 463 30.44 3.33 23.77
C LEU A 463 29.08 3.27 24.46
N ALA A 464 28.17 4.19 24.11
CA ALA A 464 26.82 4.20 24.66
C ALA A 464 26.08 2.89 24.38
N LYS A 465 26.20 2.35 23.16
CA LYS A 465 25.63 1.04 22.79
C LYS A 465 26.28 -0.12 23.55
N ASN A 466 27.59 -0.07 23.79
CA ASN A 466 28.28 -1.09 24.59
C ASN A 466 27.77 -1.10 26.04
N ILE A 467 27.60 0.08 26.65
CA ILE A 467 27.02 0.23 27.99
C ILE A 467 25.61 -0.34 28.03
N MET A 468 24.74 0.06 27.09
CA MET A 468 23.36 -0.45 27.03
C MET A 468 23.31 -1.98 26.90
N ASN A 469 24.19 -2.55 26.07
CA ASN A 469 24.29 -4.00 25.89
C ASN A 469 24.90 -4.75 27.09
N LEU A 470 25.39 -4.07 28.13
CA LEU A 470 25.84 -4.68 29.39
C LEU A 470 24.78 -4.58 30.49
N LEU A 471 23.80 -3.70 30.30
CA LEU A 471 22.63 -3.59 31.15
C LEU A 471 21.53 -4.53 30.62
N LEU A 472 20.49 -4.75 31.42
CA LEU A 472 19.33 -5.56 31.03
C LEU A 472 19.65 -7.04 30.74
N GLN A 473 20.61 -7.62 31.48
CA GLN A 473 21.06 -9.01 31.33
C GLN A 473 20.45 -9.97 32.37
N SER A 474 19.63 -9.46 33.31
CA SER A 474 18.89 -10.27 34.29
C SER A 474 17.38 -10.12 34.14
N ARG A 475 16.64 -11.07 34.72
CA ARG A 475 15.18 -11.07 34.76
C ARG A 475 14.61 -9.77 35.33
N GLU A 476 15.14 -9.34 36.46
CA GLU A 476 14.67 -8.16 37.19
C GLU A 476 15.01 -6.88 36.43
N GLN A 477 16.16 -6.83 35.75
CA GLN A 477 16.54 -5.68 34.92
C GLN A 477 15.61 -5.54 33.72
N ILE A 478 15.29 -6.63 33.02
CA ILE A 478 14.34 -6.61 31.89
C ILE A 478 12.97 -6.13 32.35
N GLN A 479 12.47 -6.66 33.49
CA GLN A 479 11.18 -6.26 34.05
C GLN A 479 11.12 -4.76 34.42
N ARG A 480 12.17 -4.24 35.07
CA ARG A 480 12.26 -2.81 35.43
C ARG A 480 12.38 -1.92 34.20
N GLY A 481 13.20 -2.31 33.22
CA GLY A 481 13.33 -1.58 31.96
C GLY A 481 12.01 -1.52 31.18
N PHE A 482 11.26 -2.62 31.15
CA PHE A 482 9.94 -2.65 30.49
C PHE A 482 8.95 -1.71 31.19
N LEU A 483 8.88 -1.78 32.52
CA LEU A 483 8.01 -0.90 33.30
C LEU A 483 8.35 0.57 33.10
N ASP A 484 9.63 0.92 33.11
CA ASP A 484 10.13 2.28 32.90
C ASP A 484 9.69 2.83 31.52
N ILE A 485 9.88 2.06 30.44
CA ILE A 485 9.44 2.45 29.09
C ILE A 485 7.94 2.74 29.06
N ILE A 486 7.12 1.88 29.66
CA ILE A 486 5.67 2.04 29.65
C ILE A 486 5.21 3.23 30.48
N GLN A 487 5.80 3.43 31.67
CA GLN A 487 5.48 4.59 32.51
C GLN A 487 5.83 5.89 31.81
N ASP A 488 6.99 5.96 31.13
CA ASP A 488 7.38 7.14 30.36
C ASP A 488 6.52 7.35 29.12
N ALA A 489 6.09 6.29 28.44
CA ALA A 489 5.14 6.38 27.32
C ALA A 489 3.78 6.93 27.77
N ILE A 490 3.24 6.48 28.91
CA ILE A 490 1.98 6.95 29.48
C ILE A 490 2.07 8.44 29.84
N LYS A 491 3.17 8.88 30.48
CA LYS A 491 3.39 10.30 30.81
C LYS A 491 3.35 11.21 29.57
N ASP A 492 3.79 10.69 28.43
CA ASP A 492 3.80 11.40 27.14
C ASP A 492 2.55 11.14 26.28
N ASN A 493 1.47 10.67 26.91
CA ASN A 493 0.16 10.39 26.31
C ASN A 493 0.18 9.42 25.13
N VAL A 494 1.07 8.42 25.16
CA VAL A 494 1.06 7.30 24.21
C VAL A 494 -0.10 6.36 24.56
N LYS A 495 -0.96 6.10 23.58
CA LYS A 495 -2.12 5.19 23.71
C LYS A 495 -1.85 3.79 23.18
N TYR A 496 -0.88 3.67 22.28
CA TYR A 496 -0.48 2.40 21.68
C TYR A 496 1.03 2.35 21.47
N ILE A 497 1.66 1.22 21.78
CA ILE A 497 3.09 1.03 21.62
C ILE A 497 3.44 -0.37 21.10
N GLU A 498 4.37 -0.42 20.15
CA GLU A 498 5.01 -1.64 19.65
C GLU A 498 6.46 -1.65 20.12
N ILE A 499 6.78 -2.55 21.06
CA ILE A 499 8.13 -2.68 21.60
C ILE A 499 8.89 -3.73 20.79
N THR A 500 10.02 -3.35 20.20
CA THR A 500 10.92 -4.28 19.51
C THR A 500 11.91 -4.88 20.50
N PHE A 501 12.06 -6.21 20.45
CA PHE A 501 12.91 -6.97 21.35
C PHE A 501 13.79 -7.95 20.58
N ARG A 502 15.10 -7.90 20.84
CA ARG A 502 16.12 -8.78 20.27
C ARG A 502 16.69 -9.68 21.36
N PRO A 503 16.23 -10.93 21.49
CA PRO A 503 16.66 -11.79 22.59
C PRO A 503 18.18 -11.93 22.74
N PHE A 504 18.93 -12.04 21.63
CA PHE A 504 20.38 -12.23 21.66
C PHE A 504 21.16 -11.07 22.29
N SER A 505 20.62 -9.84 22.38
CA SER A 505 21.30 -8.75 23.09
C SER A 505 21.24 -8.88 24.63
N HIS A 506 20.47 -9.84 25.15
CA HIS A 506 20.22 -10.05 26.57
C HIS A 506 20.80 -11.38 27.10
N CYS A 507 21.79 -11.93 26.39
CA CYS A 507 22.39 -13.24 26.65
C CYS A 507 23.85 -13.18 27.10
N LYS A 508 24.36 -12.04 27.57
CA LYS A 508 25.78 -11.90 27.94
C LYS A 508 26.14 -12.46 29.31
N GLU A 509 25.13 -12.67 30.15
CA GLU A 509 25.28 -13.20 31.50
C GLU A 509 24.50 -14.52 31.62
N ASN A 510 23.47 -14.58 32.47
CA ASN A 510 22.86 -15.86 32.90
C ASN A 510 21.60 -16.27 32.11
N LEU A 511 21.19 -15.50 31.10
CA LEU A 511 19.98 -15.77 30.34
C LEU A 511 20.33 -16.38 28.98
N THR A 512 19.64 -17.45 28.62
CA THR A 512 19.53 -17.88 27.22
C THR A 512 18.53 -16.97 26.48
N TYR A 513 18.57 -16.98 25.15
CA TYR A 513 17.63 -16.19 24.33
C TYR A 513 16.16 -16.58 24.57
N ARG A 514 15.88 -17.85 24.91
CA ARG A 514 14.54 -18.32 25.28
C ARG A 514 14.10 -17.77 26.62
N GLN A 515 14.96 -17.84 27.64
CA GLN A 515 14.66 -17.27 28.95
C GLN A 515 14.48 -15.74 28.89
N ALA A 516 15.32 -15.04 28.12
CA ALA A 516 15.17 -13.60 27.90
C ALA A 516 13.80 -13.27 27.27
N LEU A 517 13.36 -14.06 26.28
CA LEU A 517 12.04 -13.92 25.67
C LEU A 517 10.91 -14.19 26.68
N GLU A 518 10.98 -15.27 27.45
CA GLU A 518 9.98 -15.63 28.45
C GLU A 518 9.77 -14.50 29.48
N VAL A 519 10.87 -13.96 30.02
CA VAL A 519 10.82 -12.82 30.95
C VAL A 519 10.14 -11.61 30.28
N PHE A 520 10.46 -11.35 29.01
CA PHE A 520 9.90 -10.23 28.27
C PHE A 520 8.39 -10.38 28.05
N LEU A 521 7.93 -11.59 27.69
CA LEU A 521 6.50 -11.92 27.54
C LEU A 521 5.74 -11.80 28.86
N GLU A 522 6.32 -12.31 29.96
CA GLU A 522 5.75 -12.17 31.30
C GLU A 522 5.63 -10.71 31.72
N SER A 523 6.66 -9.90 31.43
CA SER A 523 6.66 -8.46 31.68
C SER A 523 5.52 -7.78 30.93
N LYS A 524 5.36 -8.06 29.63
CA LYS A 524 4.24 -7.54 28.84
C LYS A 524 2.89 -7.93 29.43
N LYS A 525 2.70 -9.19 29.82
CA LYS A 525 1.42 -9.67 30.39
C LYS A 525 1.08 -8.95 31.70
N SER A 526 2.05 -8.87 32.62
CA SER A 526 1.87 -8.21 33.92
C SER A 526 1.54 -6.72 33.76
N ILE A 527 2.35 -6.02 32.95
CA ILE A 527 2.25 -4.58 32.78
C ILE A 527 1.01 -4.21 31.95
N GLN A 528 0.67 -4.98 30.91
CA GLN A 528 -0.58 -4.76 30.17
C GLN A 528 -1.80 -4.88 31.07
N ASN A 529 -1.83 -5.83 32.03
CA ASN A 529 -2.92 -5.95 32.99
C ASN A 529 -3.00 -4.75 33.93
N GLN A 530 -1.84 -4.25 34.38
CA GLN A 530 -1.76 -3.09 35.27
C GLN A 530 -2.21 -1.79 34.60
N TYR A 531 -1.91 -1.59 33.31
CA TYR A 531 -2.14 -0.33 32.59
C TYR A 531 -3.14 -0.44 31.43
N ARG A 532 -4.02 -1.45 31.44
CA ARG A 532 -4.94 -1.78 30.32
C ARG A 532 -5.82 -0.63 29.83
N ASP A 533 -6.18 0.28 30.71
CA ASP A 533 -7.07 1.41 30.39
C ASP A 533 -6.29 2.65 29.90
N GLN A 534 -4.96 2.63 30.00
CA GLN A 534 -4.09 3.76 29.68
C GLN A 534 -3.32 3.56 28.37
N ILE A 535 -2.80 2.36 28.14
CA ILE A 535 -1.97 2.03 26.98
C ILE A 535 -2.15 0.57 26.55
N GLU A 536 -2.19 0.36 25.24
CA GLU A 536 -2.17 -0.96 24.63
C GLU A 536 -0.75 -1.30 24.12
N ILE A 537 -0.28 -2.50 24.42
CA ILE A 537 1.11 -2.94 24.24
C ILE A 537 1.15 -4.14 23.29
N SER A 538 1.88 -3.97 22.20
CA SER A 538 2.20 -5.02 21.24
C SER A 538 3.71 -5.25 21.18
N LEU A 539 4.10 -6.46 20.77
CA LEU A 539 5.50 -6.86 20.70
C LEU A 539 5.91 -7.17 19.27
N ILE A 540 7.14 -6.82 18.93
CA ILE A 540 7.80 -7.20 17.68
C ILE A 540 9.09 -7.90 18.07
N LEU A 541 9.29 -9.12 17.58
CA LEU A 541 10.58 -9.78 17.71
C LEU A 541 11.49 -9.26 16.60
N ASN A 542 12.77 -9.01 16.87
CA ASN A 542 13.66 -8.54 15.83
C ASN A 542 15.05 -9.18 15.85
N SER A 543 15.69 -9.15 14.69
CA SER A 543 17.12 -9.37 14.55
C SER A 543 17.83 -8.09 14.11
N SER A 544 19.16 -8.12 14.17
CA SER A 544 20.04 -7.06 13.68
C SER A 544 21.02 -7.62 12.67
N SER A 545 20.98 -7.15 11.41
CA SER A 545 21.94 -7.56 10.38
C SER A 545 23.38 -7.16 10.69
N ASP A 546 23.59 -6.21 11.61
CA ASP A 546 24.93 -5.83 12.10
C ASP A 546 25.55 -6.86 13.06
N TYR A 547 24.75 -7.73 13.69
CA TYR A 547 25.22 -8.59 14.80
C TYR A 547 24.75 -10.04 14.75
N ASP A 548 23.58 -10.29 14.16
CA ASP A 548 22.98 -11.61 14.08
C ASP A 548 23.15 -12.14 12.66
N SER A 549 23.70 -13.34 12.53
CA SER A 549 23.82 -14.06 11.27
C SER A 549 22.44 -14.41 10.69
N PRO A 550 22.34 -14.76 9.39
CA PRO A 550 21.11 -15.30 8.82
C PRO A 550 20.57 -16.52 9.59
N ILE A 551 21.45 -17.39 10.10
CA ILE A 551 21.07 -18.59 10.89
C ILE A 551 20.43 -18.20 12.22
N GLU A 552 20.99 -17.21 12.91
CA GLU A 552 20.43 -16.67 14.15
C GLU A 552 19.10 -15.96 13.88
N THR A 553 19.00 -15.20 12.79
CA THR A 553 17.73 -14.59 12.36
C THR A 553 16.68 -15.67 12.08
N PHE A 554 17.03 -16.76 11.41
CA PHE A 554 16.13 -17.91 11.19
C PHE A 554 15.68 -18.55 12.51
N THR A 555 16.59 -18.67 13.49
CA THR A 555 16.24 -19.16 14.83
C THR A 555 15.23 -18.25 15.52
N LEU A 556 15.40 -16.94 15.44
CA LEU A 556 14.45 -15.96 15.98
C LEU A 556 13.09 -16.02 15.27
N VAL A 557 13.05 -16.21 13.95
CA VAL A 557 11.77 -16.37 13.24
C VAL A 557 11.04 -17.62 13.69
N ASN A 558 11.71 -18.75 13.87
CA ASN A 558 11.08 -19.96 14.41
C ASN A 558 10.56 -19.73 15.83
N LEU A 559 11.34 -19.04 16.67
CA LEU A 559 10.92 -18.66 18.01
C LEU A 559 9.69 -17.73 18.00
N LEU A 560 9.60 -16.80 17.06
CA LEU A 560 8.39 -15.99 16.86
C LEU A 560 7.20 -16.88 16.49
N LEU A 561 7.37 -17.89 15.63
CA LEU A 561 6.28 -18.77 15.21
C LEU A 561 5.77 -19.65 16.37
N GLU A 562 6.66 -20.10 17.26
CA GLU A 562 6.29 -20.79 18.51
C GLU A 562 5.39 -19.89 19.40
N HIS A 563 5.55 -18.57 19.32
CA HIS A 563 4.83 -17.56 20.11
C HIS A 563 3.97 -16.63 19.23
N LYS A 564 3.44 -17.12 18.11
CA LYS A 564 2.83 -16.29 17.05
C LYS A 564 1.74 -15.33 17.56
N THR A 565 0.98 -15.72 18.58
CA THR A 565 -0.11 -14.90 19.15
C THR A 565 0.38 -13.76 20.04
N ASP A 566 1.63 -13.80 20.50
CA ASP A 566 2.21 -12.78 21.37
C ASP A 566 2.86 -11.63 20.59
N PHE A 567 3.21 -11.86 19.31
CA PHE A 567 3.88 -10.91 18.44
C PHE A 567 2.99 -10.41 17.31
N VAL A 568 3.07 -9.12 17.00
CA VAL A 568 2.35 -8.52 15.84
C VAL A 568 3.19 -8.51 14.57
N GLY A 569 4.50 -8.74 14.67
CA GLY A 569 5.39 -8.80 13.51
C GLY A 569 6.84 -9.09 13.86
N PHE A 570 7.69 -9.02 12.84
CA PHE A 570 9.13 -9.22 12.91
C PHE A 570 9.88 -7.99 12.38
N GLY A 571 11.05 -7.69 12.95
CA GLY A 571 11.93 -6.61 12.51
C GLY A 571 13.31 -7.11 12.07
N ILE A 572 13.85 -6.56 10.98
CA ILE A 572 15.26 -6.75 10.59
C ILE A 572 15.90 -5.37 10.46
N PHE A 573 16.73 -5.02 11.43
CA PHE A 573 17.34 -3.69 11.52
C PHE A 573 18.85 -3.74 11.32
N GLY A 574 19.46 -2.63 10.94
CA GLY A 574 20.89 -2.56 10.73
C GLY A 574 21.41 -1.13 10.61
N SER A 575 22.72 -1.01 10.44
CA SER A 575 23.39 0.23 10.07
C SER A 575 23.23 0.54 8.58
N GLU A 576 23.21 -0.52 7.77
CA GLU A 576 23.05 -0.51 6.32
C GLU A 576 21.97 -1.50 5.88
N PRO A 577 21.33 -1.29 4.71
CA PRO A 577 20.42 -2.27 4.12
C PRO A 577 21.13 -3.60 3.85
N ILE A 578 20.40 -4.72 3.90
CA ILE A 578 20.94 -6.01 3.45
C ILE A 578 21.35 -5.87 1.97
N PRO A 579 22.63 -6.08 1.63
CA PRO A 579 23.10 -5.97 0.26
C PRO A 579 22.37 -6.94 -0.67
N GLN A 580 22.18 -6.57 -1.94
CA GLN A 580 21.42 -7.38 -2.90
C GLN A 580 22.04 -8.76 -3.17
N ASP A 581 23.35 -8.87 -3.13
CA ASP A 581 24.11 -10.12 -3.27
C ASP A 581 23.91 -11.05 -2.06
N HIS A 582 23.77 -10.49 -0.86
CA HIS A 582 23.51 -11.23 0.38
C HIS A 582 22.03 -11.54 0.64
N ILE A 583 21.09 -10.95 -0.12
CA ILE A 583 19.66 -11.17 0.10
C ILE A 583 19.25 -12.64 -0.06
N LYS A 584 20.01 -13.41 -0.85
CA LYS A 584 19.77 -14.84 -1.06
C LYS A 584 19.87 -15.65 0.22
N GLU A 585 20.76 -15.25 1.13
CA GLU A 585 20.95 -15.88 2.44
C GLU A 585 19.71 -15.76 3.34
N TYR A 586 18.85 -14.77 3.07
CA TYR A 586 17.61 -14.52 3.81
C TYR A 586 16.37 -15.07 3.12
N THR A 587 16.50 -15.74 1.96
CA THR A 587 15.35 -16.18 1.15
C THR A 587 14.41 -17.10 1.93
N GLU A 588 14.96 -18.05 2.69
CA GLU A 588 14.17 -18.98 3.49
C GLU A 588 13.44 -18.26 4.63
N ILE A 589 14.11 -17.30 5.28
CA ILE A 589 13.56 -16.45 6.33
C ILE A 589 12.36 -15.66 5.80
N PHE A 590 12.53 -14.97 4.66
CA PHE A 590 11.45 -14.20 4.04
C PHE A 590 10.28 -15.07 3.59
N SER A 591 10.58 -16.26 3.06
CA SER A 591 9.55 -17.22 2.66
C SER A 591 8.73 -17.69 3.87
N LEU A 592 9.41 -18.00 4.97
CA LEU A 592 8.79 -18.44 6.22
C LEU A 592 7.89 -17.35 6.82
N LEU A 593 8.35 -16.10 6.82
CA LEU A 593 7.55 -14.94 7.26
C LEU A 593 6.29 -14.76 6.39
N LYS A 594 6.44 -14.81 5.06
CA LYS A 594 5.32 -14.64 4.10
C LYS A 594 4.27 -15.75 4.24
N VAL A 595 4.68 -17.02 4.23
CA VAL A 595 3.77 -18.18 4.35
C VAL A 595 2.99 -18.14 5.66
N ASN A 596 3.57 -17.59 6.73
CA ASN A 596 2.91 -17.45 8.02
C ASN A 596 2.18 -16.12 8.21
N ASN A 597 2.12 -15.26 7.18
CA ASN A 597 1.55 -13.92 7.23
C ASN A 597 2.11 -13.05 8.38
N ILE A 598 3.43 -13.15 8.62
CA ILE A 598 4.11 -12.30 9.60
C ILE A 598 4.42 -10.96 8.95
N LYS A 599 3.98 -9.87 9.60
CA LYS A 599 4.28 -8.50 9.15
C LYS A 599 5.75 -8.20 9.40
N LEU A 600 6.43 -7.65 8.40
CA LEU A 600 7.86 -7.38 8.44
C LEU A 600 8.11 -5.88 8.35
N VAL A 601 8.95 -5.38 9.25
CA VAL A 601 9.64 -4.09 9.09
C VAL A 601 11.12 -4.35 8.82
N GLN A 602 11.69 -3.67 7.84
CA GLN A 602 13.09 -3.87 7.49
C GLN A 602 13.77 -2.54 7.12
N PHE A 603 15.04 -2.43 7.50
CA PHE A 603 15.88 -1.29 7.18
C PHE A 603 16.27 -1.26 5.69
N ALA A 604 16.01 -0.15 5.00
CA ALA A 604 16.25 0.00 3.57
C ALA A 604 16.48 1.47 3.16
N GLY A 605 17.02 1.70 1.96
CA GLY A 605 17.00 3.01 1.32
C GLY A 605 17.92 4.07 1.92
N ARG A 606 18.89 3.67 2.77
CA ARG A 606 19.91 4.58 3.30
C ARG A 606 21.06 4.79 2.33
N SER A 607 21.89 3.78 2.05
CA SER A 607 23.04 3.88 1.14
C SER A 607 22.69 3.45 -0.29
N ASP A 608 21.79 2.48 -0.44
CA ASP A 608 21.27 2.00 -1.72
C ASP A 608 19.75 2.23 -1.80
N ILE A 609 19.30 3.13 -2.69
CA ILE A 609 17.86 3.36 -2.92
C ILE A 609 17.20 2.12 -3.58
N GLY A 610 17.96 1.31 -4.32
CA GLY A 610 17.49 0.06 -4.93
C GLY A 610 17.00 -0.97 -3.90
N SER A 611 17.62 -0.98 -2.71
CA SER A 611 17.23 -1.86 -1.59
C SER A 611 15.77 -1.69 -1.13
N ILE A 612 15.13 -0.55 -1.42
CA ILE A 612 13.70 -0.34 -1.14
C ILE A 612 12.85 -1.38 -1.88
N PHE A 613 13.13 -1.60 -3.16
CA PHE A 613 12.35 -2.53 -3.98
C PHE A 613 12.57 -3.98 -3.54
N SER A 614 13.82 -4.38 -3.28
CA SER A 614 14.10 -5.74 -2.80
C SER A 614 13.45 -5.99 -1.43
N THR A 615 13.45 -5.01 -0.55
CA THR A 615 12.81 -5.11 0.77
C THR A 615 11.29 -5.25 0.67
N ILE A 616 10.63 -4.52 -0.24
CA ILE A 616 9.18 -4.67 -0.43
C ILE A 616 8.86 -6.03 -1.08
N HIS A 617 9.52 -6.40 -2.18
CA HIS A 617 9.10 -7.54 -3.00
C HIS A 617 9.73 -8.86 -2.59
N ILE A 618 11.03 -8.87 -2.34
CA ILE A 618 11.75 -10.10 -1.98
C ILE A 618 11.49 -10.40 -0.50
N ALA A 619 11.66 -9.42 0.38
CA ALA A 619 11.44 -9.65 1.81
C ALA A 619 9.96 -9.61 2.21
N GLY A 620 9.12 -8.86 1.51
CA GLY A 620 7.68 -8.74 1.83
C GLY A 620 7.39 -7.71 2.92
N ALA A 621 8.29 -6.75 3.12
CA ALA A 621 8.16 -5.74 4.16
C ALA A 621 6.89 -4.90 3.99
N SER A 622 6.13 -4.79 5.08
CA SER A 622 4.93 -3.96 5.19
C SER A 622 5.21 -2.59 5.80
N ARG A 623 6.43 -2.36 6.32
CA ARG A 623 6.97 -1.05 6.70
C ARG A 623 8.45 -0.99 6.36
N LEU A 624 8.95 0.20 6.07
CA LEU A 624 10.37 0.42 5.80
C LEU A 624 10.98 1.32 6.86
N SER A 625 12.09 0.92 7.43
CA SER A 625 12.89 1.75 8.33
C SER A 625 14.06 2.36 7.56
N GLY A 626 14.45 3.60 7.89
CA GLY A 626 15.71 4.17 7.40
C GLY A 626 15.75 4.69 5.97
N CYS A 627 14.61 4.74 5.24
CA CYS A 627 14.49 5.18 3.84
C CYS A 627 14.76 6.69 3.62
N PHE A 628 15.81 7.20 4.23
CA PHE A 628 16.16 8.60 4.31
C PHE A 628 16.39 9.22 2.93
N GLN A 629 16.84 8.45 1.94
CA GLN A 629 17.10 8.95 0.58
C GLN A 629 15.95 8.76 -0.41
N ALA A 630 14.79 8.21 0.00
CA ALA A 630 13.66 7.96 -0.92
C ALA A 630 13.16 9.23 -1.63
N HIS A 631 13.25 10.38 -0.96
CA HIS A 631 12.86 11.69 -1.49
C HIS A 631 13.71 12.16 -2.69
N LYS A 632 14.92 11.61 -2.89
CA LYS A 632 15.81 12.01 -3.99
C LYS A 632 15.30 11.56 -5.37
N LEU A 633 14.36 10.62 -5.42
CA LEU A 633 13.82 10.06 -6.67
C LEU A 633 12.29 10.13 -6.67
N PRO A 634 11.66 11.05 -7.43
CA PRO A 634 10.19 11.16 -7.51
C PRO A 634 9.49 9.85 -7.89
N LYS A 635 10.15 9.00 -8.69
CA LYS A 635 9.65 7.66 -9.03
C LYS A 635 9.47 6.75 -7.82
N VAL A 636 10.36 6.83 -6.83
CA VAL A 636 10.29 6.03 -5.60
C VAL A 636 9.16 6.55 -4.72
N LEU A 637 8.97 7.87 -4.64
CA LEU A 637 7.85 8.46 -3.93
C LEU A 637 6.51 8.01 -4.51
N THR A 638 6.35 8.07 -5.83
CA THR A 638 5.14 7.59 -6.52
C THR A 638 4.91 6.11 -6.24
N TYR A 639 5.97 5.29 -6.29
CA TYR A 639 5.90 3.86 -6.01
C TYR A 639 5.45 3.57 -4.57
N LEU A 640 6.10 4.17 -3.58
CA LEU A 640 5.76 3.99 -2.17
C LEU A 640 4.34 4.49 -1.85
N SER A 641 3.92 5.59 -2.48
CA SER A 641 2.57 6.14 -2.39
C SER A 641 1.54 5.15 -2.96
N ASN A 642 1.82 4.52 -4.11
CA ASN A 642 0.90 3.54 -4.71
C ASN A 642 0.77 2.25 -3.88
N TYR A 643 1.84 1.76 -3.24
CA TYR A 643 1.73 0.62 -2.32
C TYR A 643 1.23 0.97 -0.92
N GLN A 644 1.17 2.26 -0.58
CA GLN A 644 0.88 2.71 0.78
C GLN A 644 1.80 2.07 1.83
N ILE A 645 3.08 1.82 1.50
CA ILE A 645 4.06 1.31 2.47
C ILE A 645 4.58 2.49 3.29
N PRO A 646 4.36 2.50 4.61
CA PRO A 646 4.84 3.55 5.47
C PRO A 646 6.36 3.51 5.65
N ILE A 647 6.95 4.69 5.73
CA ILE A 647 8.33 4.87 6.16
C ILE A 647 8.34 5.23 7.64
N GLU A 648 9.09 4.45 8.41
CA GLU A 648 9.40 4.75 9.80
C GLU A 648 10.53 5.78 9.87
N ILE A 649 10.27 6.88 10.56
CA ILE A 649 11.23 7.97 10.71
C ILE A 649 11.42 8.30 12.20
N SER A 650 12.69 8.31 12.60
CA SER A 650 13.17 8.77 13.90
C SER A 650 14.23 9.86 13.69
N LEU A 651 14.22 10.92 14.51
CA LEU A 651 15.27 11.95 14.50
C LEU A 651 16.59 11.36 15.03
N THR A 652 17.43 10.90 14.11
CA THR A 652 18.74 10.33 14.42
C THR A 652 19.83 11.12 13.72
N ASP A 653 21.06 11.01 14.21
CA ASP A 653 22.22 11.59 13.54
C ASP A 653 22.43 10.99 12.14
N ARG A 654 22.02 9.73 11.95
CA ARG A 654 22.00 9.06 10.64
C ARG A 654 21.06 9.77 9.65
N LEU A 655 19.86 10.15 10.09
CA LEU A 655 18.94 10.95 9.26
C LEU A 655 19.62 12.27 8.89
N LYS A 656 20.18 13.00 9.86
CA LYS A 656 20.83 14.30 9.59
C LYS A 656 21.93 14.20 8.55
N LEU A 657 22.80 13.20 8.68
CA LEU A 657 23.91 12.96 7.75
C LEU A 657 23.41 12.58 6.36
N SER A 658 22.38 11.72 6.28
CA SER A 658 21.87 11.21 5.00
C SER A 658 21.07 12.26 4.21
N THR A 659 20.74 13.38 4.85
CA THR A 659 19.89 14.44 4.30
C THR A 659 20.56 15.82 4.37
N ALA A 660 21.88 15.85 4.56
CA ALA A 660 22.66 17.09 4.75
C ALA A 660 22.77 17.94 3.47
N ASP A 661 22.53 17.34 2.30
CA ASP A 661 22.48 18.00 0.98
C ASP A 661 21.24 18.87 0.79
N LEU A 662 20.23 18.70 1.64
CA LEU A 662 19.08 19.57 1.77
C LEU A 662 19.17 20.28 3.13
N SER A 663 18.50 21.43 3.32
CA SER A 663 18.20 21.86 4.69
C SER A 663 17.57 20.67 5.40
N PHE A 664 18.09 20.31 6.58
CA PHE A 664 17.96 19.07 7.38
C PHE A 664 16.57 18.35 7.44
N THR A 665 15.52 18.90 6.85
CA THR A 665 14.12 18.73 7.24
C THR A 665 13.18 18.46 6.07
N THR A 666 13.71 18.55 4.86
CA THR A 666 13.02 18.45 3.57
C THR A 666 12.43 17.06 3.25
N PRO A 667 13.01 15.91 3.69
CA PRO A 667 12.49 14.59 3.31
C PRO A 667 11.11 14.24 3.88
N ILE A 668 10.84 14.53 5.16
CA ILE A 668 9.54 14.22 5.79
C ILE A 668 8.43 14.99 5.07
N ARG A 669 8.68 16.27 4.79
CA ARG A 669 7.76 17.12 4.04
C ARG A 669 7.52 16.56 2.63
N HIS A 670 8.58 16.21 1.89
CA HIS A 670 8.44 15.62 0.56
C HIS A 670 7.66 14.30 0.54
N LEU A 671 7.90 13.42 1.50
CA LEU A 671 7.16 12.16 1.65
C LEU A 671 5.67 12.44 1.84
N LEU A 672 5.36 13.30 2.82
CA LEU A 672 4.00 13.73 3.14
C LEU A 672 3.31 14.40 1.93
N ASP A 673 3.95 15.34 1.25
CA ASP A 673 3.38 16.03 0.08
C ASP A 673 3.10 15.08 -1.09
N ASN A 674 3.87 13.99 -1.22
CA ASN A 674 3.66 12.94 -2.24
C ASN A 674 2.76 11.78 -1.76
N ASN A 675 2.11 11.96 -0.61
CA ASN A 675 1.22 10.97 0.01
C ASN A 675 1.89 9.62 0.32
N VAL A 676 3.22 9.63 0.51
CA VAL A 676 3.92 8.48 1.09
C VAL A 676 3.60 8.47 2.59
N PRO A 677 3.04 7.37 3.13
CA PRO A 677 2.75 7.32 4.55
C PRO A 677 4.04 7.41 5.36
N VAL A 678 4.03 8.23 6.41
CA VAL A 678 5.15 8.38 7.35
C VAL A 678 4.62 8.07 8.73
N VAL A 679 5.30 7.18 9.44
CA VAL A 679 5.03 6.86 10.86
C VAL A 679 6.23 7.29 11.69
N ILE A 680 5.95 7.91 12.82
CA ILE A 680 7.00 8.34 13.74
C ILE A 680 7.29 7.18 14.69
N CYS A 681 8.57 6.85 14.81
CA CYS A 681 9.05 5.73 15.62
C CYS A 681 10.11 6.18 16.62
N SER A 682 10.33 5.34 17.64
CA SER A 682 11.41 5.48 18.63
C SER A 682 11.42 6.87 19.25
N PHE A 683 10.22 7.33 19.62
CA PHE A 683 10.02 8.68 20.12
C PHE A 683 10.88 9.00 21.36
N LYS A 684 11.34 7.97 22.08
CA LYS A 684 12.32 8.08 23.16
C LYS A 684 13.48 7.15 22.85
N ASN A 685 14.69 7.71 22.88
CA ASN A 685 15.93 6.95 22.81
C ASN A 685 16.85 7.52 23.88
N SER A 686 17.47 6.68 24.69
CA SER A 686 18.29 7.09 25.82
C SER A 686 19.52 7.92 25.40
N MET A 687 19.98 7.76 24.16
CA MET A 687 21.05 8.57 23.56
C MET A 687 20.58 9.96 23.14
N TYR A 688 19.28 10.28 23.23
CA TYR A 688 18.73 11.59 22.96
C TYR A 688 17.96 12.12 24.19
N PRO A 689 18.24 13.35 24.66
CA PRO A 689 17.63 13.88 25.88
C PRO A 689 16.13 14.20 25.76
N LEU A 690 15.58 14.16 24.55
CA LEU A 690 14.21 14.60 24.27
C LEU A 690 13.15 13.59 24.73
N THR A 691 11.99 14.08 25.17
CA THR A 691 10.76 13.28 25.30
C THR A 691 10.16 12.99 23.91
N ARG A 692 9.10 12.18 23.86
CA ARG A 692 8.38 11.85 22.62
C ARG A 692 7.77 13.12 22.00
N SER A 693 7.12 13.93 22.83
CA SER A 693 6.56 15.21 22.39
C SER A 693 7.62 16.21 21.95
N GLN A 694 8.76 16.28 22.65
CA GLN A 694 9.86 17.17 22.27
C GLN A 694 10.51 16.75 20.95
N MET A 695 10.71 15.44 20.72
CA MET A 695 11.21 14.93 19.45
C MET A 695 10.24 15.26 18.30
N LEU A 696 8.94 15.05 18.51
CA LEU A 696 7.91 15.45 17.54
C LEU A 696 7.93 16.96 17.27
N PHE A 697 8.08 17.77 18.30
CA PHE A 697 8.15 19.22 18.17
C PHE A 697 9.36 19.65 17.33
N GLU A 698 10.52 19.02 17.53
CA GLU A 698 11.69 19.22 16.68
C GLU A 698 11.43 18.78 15.25
N ILE A 699 10.78 17.63 14.99
CA ILE A 699 10.38 17.21 13.62
C ILE A 699 9.52 18.29 12.95
N VAL A 700 8.53 18.81 13.67
CA VAL A 700 7.59 19.81 13.18
C VAL A 700 8.29 21.11 12.83
N LYS A 701 9.06 21.65 13.77
CA LYS A 701 9.80 22.90 13.61
C LYS A 701 10.78 22.79 12.45
N ASN A 702 11.56 21.73 12.45
CA ASN A 702 12.57 21.50 11.45
C ASN A 702 11.89 21.35 10.08
N SER A 703 10.90 20.46 9.93
CA SER A 703 10.30 20.14 8.62
C SER A 703 9.21 21.12 8.17
N GLN A 704 9.05 22.25 8.88
CA GLN A 704 8.04 23.28 8.62
C GLN A 704 6.63 22.71 8.45
N LEU A 705 6.28 21.79 9.35
CA LEU A 705 5.00 21.12 9.33
C LEU A 705 3.94 22.00 9.97
N ASP A 706 2.83 22.20 9.26
CA ASP A 706 1.63 22.77 9.86
C ASP A 706 0.83 21.70 10.62
N ILE A 707 -0.24 22.12 11.28
CA ILE A 707 -1.08 21.22 12.08
C ILE A 707 -1.66 20.04 11.28
N ARG A 708 -1.93 20.20 9.98
CA ARG A 708 -2.49 19.15 9.12
C ARG A 708 -1.50 18.00 8.94
N HIS A 709 -0.24 18.36 8.73
CA HIS A 709 0.86 17.39 8.64
C HIS A 709 1.05 16.63 9.96
N VAL A 710 0.96 17.34 11.10
CA VAL A 710 1.09 16.72 12.43
C VAL A 710 -0.03 15.74 12.70
N ILE A 711 -1.27 16.13 12.42
CA ILE A 711 -2.44 15.26 12.57
C ILE A 711 -2.25 14.00 11.71
N ARG A 712 -1.86 14.16 10.44
CA ARG A 712 -1.61 13.02 9.54
C ARG A 712 -0.50 12.11 10.05
N LEU A 713 0.62 12.66 10.54
CA LEU A 713 1.74 11.89 11.10
C LEU A 713 1.31 11.05 12.30
N LEU A 714 0.61 11.66 13.26
CA LEU A 714 0.15 10.95 14.46
C LEU A 714 -0.86 9.85 14.12
N LYS A 715 -1.77 10.15 13.20
CA LYS A 715 -2.79 9.20 12.74
C LYS A 715 -2.19 8.02 11.97
N ASN A 716 -1.19 8.27 11.14
CA ASN A 716 -0.51 7.22 10.38
C ASN A 716 0.03 6.14 11.32
N SER A 717 0.60 6.50 12.47
CA SER A 717 1.10 5.52 13.43
C SER A 717 -0.01 4.59 13.95
N PHE A 718 -1.25 5.05 14.10
CA PHE A 718 -2.38 4.17 14.41
C PHE A 718 -2.80 3.31 13.20
N SER A 719 -2.87 3.94 12.02
CA SER A 719 -3.39 3.33 10.78
C SER A 719 -2.46 2.29 10.16
N TYR A 720 -1.16 2.39 10.44
CA TYR A 720 -0.12 1.52 9.90
C TYR A 720 0.61 0.69 10.96
N SER A 721 0.03 0.60 12.16
CA SER A 721 0.46 -0.39 13.17
C SER A 721 0.35 -1.82 12.62
N PHE A 722 1.04 -2.76 13.23
CA PHE A 722 1.00 -4.18 12.85
C PHE A 722 -0.21 -4.94 13.39
N ARG A 723 -1.14 -4.26 14.05
CA ARG A 723 -2.44 -4.85 14.43
C ARG A 723 -3.31 -5.15 13.22
N ASP A 724 -4.30 -6.00 13.43
CA ASP A 724 -5.32 -6.32 12.43
C ASP A 724 -6.13 -5.07 12.02
N HIS A 725 -6.79 -5.15 10.88
CA HIS A 725 -7.59 -4.06 10.32
C HIS A 725 -8.61 -3.47 11.31
N HIS A 726 -9.33 -4.32 12.06
CA HIS A 726 -10.38 -3.86 12.97
C HIS A 726 -9.80 -3.08 14.17
N SER A 727 -8.69 -3.56 14.74
CA SER A 727 -7.97 -2.85 15.82
C SER A 727 -7.40 -1.51 15.37
N ARG A 728 -6.88 -1.44 14.14
CA ARG A 728 -6.41 -0.18 13.52
C ARG A 728 -7.57 0.79 13.32
N PHE A 729 -8.64 0.32 12.71
CA PHE A 729 -9.85 1.11 12.48
C PHE A 729 -10.38 1.73 13.79
N LYS A 730 -10.58 0.90 14.83
CA LYS A 730 -11.03 1.36 16.15
C LYS A 730 -10.12 2.45 16.75
N SER A 731 -8.81 2.28 16.63
CA SER A 731 -7.85 3.25 17.19
C SER A 731 -7.85 4.57 16.41
N THR A 732 -7.95 4.49 15.09
CA THR A 732 -8.09 5.65 14.23
C THR A 732 -9.40 6.39 14.50
N THR A 733 -10.53 5.69 14.67
CA THR A 733 -11.81 6.30 15.06
C THR A 733 -11.69 7.07 16.38
N LYS A 734 -11.09 6.48 17.42
CA LYS A 734 -10.86 7.17 18.69
C LYS A 734 -9.96 8.40 18.55
N PHE A 735 -8.93 8.33 17.71
CA PHE A 735 -8.07 9.46 17.41
C PHE A 735 -8.88 10.59 16.75
N ASN A 736 -9.80 10.27 15.85
CA ASN A 736 -10.67 11.25 15.20
C ASN A 736 -11.66 11.87 16.18
N GLU A 737 -12.31 11.07 17.03
CA GLU A 737 -13.18 11.56 18.11
C GLU A 737 -12.44 12.57 19.01
N TYR A 738 -11.16 12.31 19.30
CA TYR A 738 -10.31 13.25 20.01
C TYR A 738 -10.09 14.55 19.23
N LEU A 739 -9.79 14.50 17.93
CA LEU A 739 -9.65 15.71 17.11
C LEU A 739 -10.96 16.52 17.03
N HIS A 740 -12.10 15.83 16.96
CA HIS A 740 -13.43 16.44 17.00
C HIS A 740 -13.63 17.22 18.30
N SER A 741 -13.23 16.65 19.45
CA SER A 741 -13.32 17.33 20.75
C SER A 741 -12.49 18.62 20.86
N LEU A 742 -11.47 18.77 20.00
CA LEU A 742 -10.60 19.95 19.95
C LEU A 742 -10.95 20.93 18.82
N ASN A 743 -12.05 20.71 18.09
CA ASN A 743 -12.40 21.47 16.89
C ASN A 743 -11.28 21.49 15.81
N LEU A 744 -10.48 20.41 15.75
CA LEU A 744 -9.38 20.30 14.79
C LEU A 744 -9.75 19.50 13.53
N LYS A 745 -11.00 18.99 13.45
CA LYS A 745 -11.46 18.13 12.33
C LYS A 745 -11.29 18.78 10.95
N HIS A 746 -11.52 20.09 10.84
CA HIS A 746 -11.46 20.81 9.58
C HIS A 746 -10.03 20.90 9.00
N TYR A 747 -9.00 20.59 9.80
CA TYR A 747 -7.61 20.50 9.34
C TYR A 747 -7.27 19.15 8.69
N LEU A 748 -8.24 18.24 8.55
CA LEU A 748 -8.09 17.02 7.73
C LEU A 748 -8.31 17.29 6.22
N LEU A 749 -8.94 18.43 5.87
CA LEU A 749 -9.18 18.91 4.50
C LEU A 749 -7.92 19.50 3.84
#